data_AF-A0A7C2NKL1-F1
#
_entry.id   AF-A0A7C2NKL1-F1
#
_cell.length_a   1.000
_cell.length_b   1.000
_cell.length_c   1.000
_cell.angle_alpha   90.00
_cell.angle_beta   90.00
_cell.angle_gamma   90.00
#
_symmetry.space_group_name_H-M   'P 1'
#
loop_
_entity.id
_entity.type
_entity.pdbx_description
1 polymer ?
#
loop_
_entity_poly.entity_id
_entity_poly.type
_entity_poly.pdbx_seq_one_letter_code
_entity_poly.pdbx_strand_id
1 'polypeptide(L)'
;MRRPRAQAHPRAWSAPRSERCPPPSHDTAARRVPRGAQARARAPARAHAFAAAGPRRARPVGSGRVPAGRAGDTSSVPSEHQLFVFWCQLLALLLAARLLGGVARGLGQPPVIGELLAGVLLGPTVLGNVAPAAHAWLFPDDPGQRGLLAGLAWLGVFLLLVLTGMETDLALVRRLGRATARVATGSLVLPLAAGVALGFAMPEGFLGPNASRGVFALLMGAALALSALPVIAKILQDLDLMRRNVAQVLIAAAMVDDVIGWILLGVTSGLASSGSVDAMRLAGTVSGLAVFLVAAFTLGQRAVDALFRWLRARRAELPNTLTAVLAVSIASGATTHALGLEAVFGAFIAGIVLGRSRFHEADTAAPFDVLTRAFFAPLFFATAGLRTDMTLLGVPEVALWAVVAVALASASKFAGGFLGARAAGVPWREAAALGVGLNARGAVGIVLATVGLSIGVLNERSYTVAVLLALFTSMIAPPLLRALLRGWSGSEEERARLERERLLGASLLVRGDRLLVPSHGGPNSVLVARIVDHAWPEAVGASVLAVGADVPEADVAEVRSAFARRDVAYEKAGGEPLAAILQHARLGYGAIAVGATDTRVAGALVSPFVDELLASSPLPVVIARRGRRADVAAPLSFRRILVPAAGKPTGRAAQEVAFRLARQLGARALIAHVVTTPTPRRVLSLFRREDDERRAAAEEVAERVVEEARVLAAQLGAQAEAEIRLGVSVPDALLALARERAVDLLVLGADLRSFSGRPFLGHGVEYLLEQSESSVVIVTLPPGWNGSSRAG
;
A
#
# COMPACT_ATOMS: atom_id res chain seq x y z
N MET A 1 -2.02 50.19 32.46
CA MET A 1 -0.56 50.31 32.66
C MET A 1 0.15 49.09 32.07
N ARG A 2 1.06 49.35 31.12
CA ARG A 2 2.24 48.58 30.66
C ARG A 2 2.18 47.04 30.51
N ARG A 3 2.22 46.60 29.23
CA ARG A 3 2.93 45.39 28.75
C ARG A 3 4.42 45.42 29.12
N PRO A 4 5.11 44.26 29.13
CA PRO A 4 6.07 43.97 28.04
C PRO A 4 6.12 42.47 27.64
N ARG A 5 6.08 42.14 26.35
CA ARG A 5 7.18 41.87 25.38
C ARG A 5 7.54 40.39 25.24
N ALA A 6 7.21 39.86 24.07
CA ALA A 6 7.80 38.67 23.47
C ALA A 6 9.29 38.91 23.11
N GLN A 7 10.12 37.89 23.28
CA GLN A 7 11.47 37.75 22.71
C GLN A 7 11.42 36.49 21.81
N ALA A 8 11.47 36.61 20.49
CA ALA A 8 12.67 36.79 19.65
C ALA A 8 13.53 35.52 19.54
N HIS A 9 13.22 34.72 18.51
CA HIS A 9 14.11 33.70 17.94
C HIS A 9 15.40 34.33 17.38
N PRO A 10 16.53 33.62 17.44
CA PRO A 10 17.49 33.74 16.36
C PRO A 10 18.03 32.39 15.86
N ARG A 11 18.45 32.45 14.59
CA ARG A 11 19.46 31.65 13.88
C ARG A 11 18.96 30.62 12.87
N ALA A 12 18.88 31.16 11.65
CA ALA A 12 19.09 30.52 10.36
C ALA A 12 20.22 29.48 10.39
N TRP A 13 19.97 28.34 9.74
CA TRP A 13 20.99 27.36 9.39
C TRP A 13 21.44 27.58 7.94
N SER A 14 22.73 27.82 7.82
CA SER A 14 23.54 28.00 6.62
C SER A 14 23.75 26.68 5.87
N ALA A 15 23.65 26.73 4.55
CA ALA A 15 24.00 25.67 3.62
C ALA A 15 25.52 25.31 3.66
N PRO A 16 25.92 24.04 3.46
CA PRO A 16 27.32 23.68 3.30
C PRO A 16 27.82 23.93 1.87
N ARG A 17 29.02 24.49 1.79
CA ARG A 17 29.76 24.90 0.60
C ARG A 17 30.28 23.70 -0.21
N SER A 18 30.30 23.91 -1.51
CA SER A 18 30.95 23.11 -2.56
C SER A 18 32.46 22.95 -2.35
N GLU A 19 32.94 21.71 -2.30
CA GLU A 19 34.35 21.38 -2.50
C GLU A 19 34.66 21.25 -3.99
N ARG A 20 35.81 21.82 -4.37
CA ARG A 20 36.32 21.97 -5.73
C ARG A 20 37.13 20.74 -6.11
N CYS A 21 36.87 20.18 -7.29
CA CYS A 21 37.78 19.24 -7.97
C CYS A 21 38.67 20.01 -8.97
N PRO A 22 39.94 19.60 -9.18
CA PRO A 22 40.90 20.30 -10.04
C PRO A 22 40.75 19.96 -11.54
N PRO A 23 41.32 20.76 -12.45
CA PRO A 23 41.16 20.58 -13.90
C PRO A 23 42.17 19.55 -14.47
N PRO A 24 41.83 18.86 -15.58
CA PRO A 24 42.80 18.05 -16.30
C PRO A 24 43.58 18.89 -17.33
N SER A 25 44.87 18.61 -17.39
CA SER A 25 45.87 19.15 -18.31
C SER A 25 45.68 18.67 -19.75
N HIS A 26 45.94 19.57 -20.69
CA HIS A 26 46.27 19.25 -22.08
C HIS A 26 47.57 18.45 -22.16
N ASP A 27 47.58 17.35 -22.92
CA ASP A 27 48.77 17.04 -23.72
C ASP A 27 48.41 16.30 -25.01
N THR A 28 49.18 16.62 -26.04
CA THR A 28 48.99 16.40 -27.47
C THR A 28 49.96 15.36 -28.01
N ALA A 29 49.50 14.43 -28.85
CA ALA A 29 50.26 13.81 -29.95
C ALA A 29 49.34 12.85 -30.74
N ALA A 30 48.75 13.26 -31.87
CA ALA A 30 49.34 13.20 -33.22
C ALA A 30 49.64 11.79 -33.75
N ARG A 31 48.85 11.31 -34.73
CA ARG A 31 49.34 10.80 -36.04
C ARG A 31 48.21 10.49 -37.06
N ARG A 32 48.20 11.32 -38.12
CA ARG A 32 48.08 11.04 -39.58
C ARG A 32 46.82 10.36 -40.19
N VAL A 33 45.90 11.15 -40.78
CA VAL A 33 45.77 11.61 -42.23
C VAL A 33 46.22 10.58 -43.31
N PRO A 34 45.56 10.38 -44.50
CA PRO A 34 45.03 11.41 -45.45
C PRO A 34 43.60 11.19 -46.01
N ARG A 35 42.81 12.25 -46.29
CA ARG A 35 42.78 13.22 -47.43
C ARG A 35 42.39 12.63 -48.81
N GLY A 36 41.38 13.24 -49.43
CA GLY A 36 41.06 13.17 -50.87
C GLY A 36 39.55 13.20 -51.11
N ALA A 37 38.90 14.35 -51.28
CA ALA A 37 38.78 15.14 -52.52
C ALA A 37 37.65 14.66 -53.46
N GLN A 38 36.63 15.52 -53.55
CA GLN A 38 35.91 15.97 -54.75
C GLN A 38 35.44 14.98 -55.83
N ALA A 39 34.16 15.23 -56.19
CA ALA A 39 33.62 15.30 -57.55
C ALA A 39 32.88 14.09 -58.14
N ARG A 40 31.69 14.44 -58.64
CA ARG A 40 31.03 13.97 -59.87
C ARG A 40 30.50 12.54 -59.93
N ALA A 41 29.17 12.49 -60.07
CA ALA A 41 28.44 11.82 -61.14
C ALA A 41 28.67 10.31 -61.35
N ARG A 42 27.62 9.52 -61.12
CA ARG A 42 26.87 8.76 -62.13
C ARG A 42 26.06 7.65 -61.46
N ALA A 43 24.76 7.61 -61.76
CA ALA A 43 23.95 6.41 -61.70
C ALA A 43 24.37 5.42 -62.82
N PRO A 44 24.01 4.14 -62.68
CA PRO A 44 23.03 3.55 -63.58
C PRO A 44 21.97 2.76 -62.79
N ALA A 45 20.67 2.93 -63.03
CA ALA A 45 19.85 2.45 -64.14
C ALA A 45 19.63 0.92 -64.16
N ARG A 46 18.40 0.51 -63.79
CA ARG A 46 17.57 -0.58 -64.35
C ARG A 46 16.13 -0.25 -63.93
N ALA A 47 15.30 0.42 -64.72
CA ALA A 47 14.66 0.05 -65.99
C ALA A 47 13.67 -1.12 -65.87
N HIS A 48 12.39 -0.80 -65.67
CA HIS A 48 11.29 -1.45 -66.39
C HIS A 48 10.31 -0.35 -66.84
N ALA A 49 10.17 -0.25 -68.15
CA ALA A 49 9.30 0.67 -68.86
C ALA A 49 8.00 -0.05 -69.23
N PHE A 50 6.90 0.69 -69.19
CA PHE A 50 5.77 0.53 -70.13
C PHE A 50 5.20 1.92 -70.43
N ALA A 51 5.39 2.34 -71.68
CA ALA A 51 4.77 3.48 -72.36
C ALA A 51 3.44 3.02 -73.00
N ALA A 52 2.51 3.80 -73.54
CA ALA A 52 2.09 5.21 -73.53
C ALA A 52 0.86 5.29 -74.47
N ALA A 53 -0.06 6.24 -74.26
CA ALA A 53 -0.97 6.89 -75.25
C ALA A 53 -2.07 7.62 -74.46
N GLY A 54 -2.49 8.87 -74.66
CA GLY A 54 -2.26 9.99 -75.58
C GLY A 54 -3.34 11.05 -75.24
N PRO A 55 -3.19 12.36 -75.54
CA PRO A 55 -4.04 13.41 -74.97
C PRO A 55 -5.29 13.70 -75.81
N ARG A 56 -6.46 13.92 -75.18
CA ARG A 56 -7.67 14.43 -75.85
C ARG A 56 -8.25 15.67 -75.15
N ARG A 57 -8.05 16.79 -75.86
CA ARG A 57 -8.81 18.05 -75.95
C ARG A 57 -9.95 18.30 -74.94
N ALA A 58 -9.81 19.38 -74.18
CA ALA A 58 -10.89 20.06 -73.47
C ALA A 58 -11.81 20.84 -74.43
N ARG A 59 -13.12 20.83 -74.14
CA ARG A 59 -14.13 21.78 -74.66
C ARG A 59 -14.86 22.42 -73.45
N PRO A 60 -15.23 23.71 -73.50
CA PRO A 60 -15.81 24.44 -72.36
C PRO A 60 -17.34 24.52 -72.45
N VAL A 61 -18.04 24.29 -71.33
CA VAL A 61 -19.44 24.65 -71.04
C VAL A 61 -19.55 24.64 -69.50
N GLY A 62 -20.12 25.57 -68.75
CA GLY A 62 -20.82 26.83 -68.99
C GLY A 62 -21.05 27.45 -67.60
N SER A 63 -21.11 28.78 -67.53
CA SER A 63 -21.24 29.55 -66.29
C SER A 63 -22.60 29.36 -65.61
N GLY A 64 -22.66 28.48 -64.60
CA GLY A 64 -23.72 28.45 -63.60
C GLY A 64 -23.31 29.27 -62.38
N ARG A 65 -23.97 30.41 -62.15
CA ARG A 65 -23.93 31.13 -60.87
C ARG A 65 -24.42 30.20 -59.76
N VAL A 66 -23.51 29.71 -58.93
CA VAL A 66 -23.85 29.08 -57.65
C VAL A 66 -24.10 30.23 -56.65
N PRO A 67 -25.25 30.25 -55.94
CA PRO A 67 -25.51 31.27 -54.93
C PRO A 67 -24.49 31.12 -53.81
N ALA A 68 -24.02 32.24 -53.27
CA ALA A 68 -23.21 32.29 -52.05
C ALA A 68 -24.04 31.78 -50.86
N GLY A 69 -24.15 30.46 -50.74
CA GLY A 69 -24.57 29.78 -49.52
C GLY A 69 -23.45 29.93 -48.51
N ARG A 70 -23.77 30.54 -47.37
CA ARG A 70 -22.90 30.64 -46.18
C ARG A 70 -22.12 29.34 -45.98
N ALA A 71 -20.80 29.43 -46.11
CA ALA A 71 -19.91 28.41 -45.60
C ALA A 71 -20.16 28.30 -44.09
N GLY A 72 -20.71 27.16 -43.66
CA GLY A 72 -20.85 26.83 -42.25
C GLY A 72 -19.48 26.75 -41.58
N ASP A 73 -19.42 27.31 -40.38
CA ASP A 73 -18.26 27.44 -39.48
C ASP A 73 -17.23 26.32 -39.58
N THR A 74 -16.05 26.66 -40.09
CA THR A 74 -14.83 25.88 -39.94
C THR A 74 -14.20 26.19 -38.58
N SER A 75 -14.24 25.21 -37.66
CA SER A 75 -13.34 25.05 -36.49
C SER A 75 -12.65 26.33 -35.98
N SER A 76 -13.36 27.13 -35.19
CA SER A 76 -12.77 28.30 -34.55
C SER A 76 -11.88 27.87 -33.39
N VAL A 77 -10.61 28.29 -33.45
CA VAL A 77 -9.72 28.28 -32.28
C VAL A 77 -10.43 29.03 -31.13
N PRO A 78 -10.39 28.54 -29.88
CA PRO A 78 -11.03 29.24 -28.77
C PRO A 78 -10.57 30.70 -28.69
N SER A 79 -11.52 31.63 -28.64
CA SER A 79 -11.21 33.05 -28.44
C SER A 79 -10.54 33.28 -27.08
N GLU A 80 -9.76 34.36 -26.95
CA GLU A 80 -9.14 34.73 -25.66
C GLU A 80 -10.17 34.88 -24.54
N HIS A 81 -11.36 35.40 -24.87
CA HIS A 81 -12.47 35.50 -23.92
C HIS A 81 -12.99 34.13 -23.48
N GLN A 82 -13.15 33.18 -24.41
CA GLN A 82 -13.54 31.80 -24.07
C GLN A 82 -12.49 31.14 -23.16
N LEU A 83 -11.20 31.36 -23.40
CA LEU A 83 -10.12 30.87 -22.54
C LEU A 83 -10.17 31.52 -21.16
N PHE A 84 -10.39 32.83 -21.08
CA PHE A 84 -10.54 33.54 -19.80
C PHE A 84 -11.69 32.98 -18.97
N VAL A 85 -12.88 32.83 -19.57
CA VAL A 85 -14.05 32.24 -18.89
C VAL A 85 -13.76 30.80 -18.48
N PHE A 86 -13.08 30.02 -19.31
CA PHE A 86 -12.65 28.67 -18.96
C PHE A 86 -11.74 28.66 -17.72
N TRP A 87 -10.75 29.55 -17.61
CA TRP A 87 -9.93 29.67 -16.39
C TRP A 87 -10.77 30.05 -15.16
N CYS A 88 -11.75 30.93 -15.32
CA CYS A 88 -12.69 31.27 -14.24
C CYS A 88 -13.56 30.06 -13.83
N GLN A 89 -14.04 29.26 -14.79
CA GLN A 89 -14.78 28.02 -14.52
C GLN A 89 -13.93 27.04 -13.72
N LEU A 90 -12.68 26.81 -14.14
CA LEU A 90 -11.76 25.91 -13.42
C LEU A 90 -11.51 26.39 -11.99
N LEU A 91 -11.26 27.69 -11.81
CA LEU A 91 -11.06 28.27 -10.48
C LEU A 91 -12.29 28.09 -9.60
N ALA A 92 -13.48 28.44 -10.11
CA ALA A 92 -14.73 28.35 -9.36
C ALA A 92 -15.06 26.90 -8.98
N LEU A 93 -15.02 25.98 -9.96
CA LEU A 93 -15.32 24.57 -9.74
C LEU A 93 -14.31 23.93 -8.78
N LEU A 94 -13.01 24.16 -8.98
CA LEU A 94 -11.98 23.55 -8.13
C LEU A 94 -12.04 24.08 -6.70
N LEU A 95 -12.18 25.40 -6.50
CA LEU A 95 -12.30 25.97 -5.15
C LEU A 95 -13.54 25.44 -4.44
N ALA A 96 -14.71 25.49 -5.09
CA ALA A 96 -15.95 24.99 -4.51
C ALA A 96 -15.86 23.48 -4.20
N ALA A 97 -15.34 22.67 -5.12
CA ALA A 97 -15.18 21.23 -4.94
C ALA A 97 -14.21 20.89 -3.80
N ARG A 98 -13.10 21.62 -3.67
CA ARG A 98 -12.12 21.39 -2.60
C ARG A 98 -12.65 21.83 -1.24
N LEU A 99 -13.36 22.94 -1.16
CA LEU A 99 -14.00 23.43 0.07
C LEU A 99 -15.09 22.47 0.53
N LEU A 100 -16.04 22.14 -0.33
CA LEU A 100 -17.17 21.27 0.01
C LEU A 100 -16.74 19.82 0.20
N GLY A 101 -15.76 19.33 -0.56
CA GLY A 101 -15.15 18.01 -0.32
C GLY A 101 -14.42 17.94 1.03
N GLY A 102 -13.81 19.05 1.47
CA GLY A 102 -13.25 19.21 2.82
C GLY A 102 -14.33 19.18 3.90
N VAL A 103 -15.45 19.89 3.70
CA VAL A 103 -16.61 19.88 4.60
C VAL A 103 -17.21 18.47 4.70
N ALA A 104 -17.44 17.80 3.57
CA ALA A 104 -17.94 16.43 3.53
C ALA A 104 -17.04 15.49 4.33
N ARG A 105 -15.71 15.59 4.14
CA ARG A 105 -14.74 14.82 4.93
C ARG A 105 -14.82 15.12 6.43
N GLY A 106 -14.98 16.39 6.82
CA GLY A 106 -15.17 16.80 8.21
C GLY A 106 -16.43 16.19 8.85
N LEU A 107 -17.49 15.99 8.06
CA LEU A 107 -18.72 15.30 8.47
C LEU A 107 -18.62 13.76 8.42
N GLY A 108 -17.44 13.23 8.09
CA GLY A 108 -17.21 11.79 7.94
C GLY A 108 -17.86 11.20 6.68
N GLN A 109 -18.11 12.02 5.66
CA GLN A 109 -18.61 11.61 4.35
C GLN A 109 -17.47 11.58 3.31
N PRO A 110 -17.56 10.74 2.27
CA PRO A 110 -16.63 10.75 1.14
C PRO A 110 -16.51 12.14 0.48
N PRO A 111 -15.28 12.61 0.14
CA PRO A 111 -15.07 13.92 -0.49
C PRO A 111 -15.85 14.14 -1.78
N VAL A 112 -16.02 13.06 -2.58
CA VAL A 112 -16.76 13.06 -3.85
C VAL A 112 -18.18 13.61 -3.72
N ILE A 113 -18.83 13.45 -2.56
CA ILE A 113 -20.17 14.01 -2.30
C ILE A 113 -20.11 15.54 -2.31
N GLY A 114 -19.13 16.13 -1.63
CA GLY A 114 -18.92 17.57 -1.62
C GLY A 114 -18.47 18.11 -2.98
N GLU A 115 -17.65 17.35 -3.70
CA GLU A 115 -17.19 17.70 -5.05
C GLU A 115 -18.34 17.72 -6.07
N LEU A 116 -19.27 16.74 -6.00
CA LEU A 116 -20.52 16.75 -6.77
C LEU A 116 -21.42 17.92 -6.39
N LEU A 117 -21.62 18.15 -5.08
CA LEU A 117 -22.46 19.25 -4.59
C LEU A 117 -21.94 20.62 -5.04
N ALA A 118 -20.62 20.79 -5.19
CA ALA A 118 -20.05 22.00 -5.78
C ALA A 118 -20.61 22.28 -7.19
N GLY A 119 -20.69 21.25 -8.02
CA GLY A 119 -21.31 21.32 -9.33
C GLY A 119 -22.79 21.67 -9.27
N VAL A 120 -23.56 21.02 -8.39
CA VAL A 120 -24.98 21.29 -8.21
C VAL A 120 -25.22 22.74 -7.77
N LEU A 121 -24.39 23.25 -6.85
CA LEU A 121 -24.49 24.62 -6.35
C LEU A 121 -24.13 25.66 -7.43
N LEU A 122 -23.09 25.39 -8.23
CA LEU A 122 -22.65 26.27 -9.30
C LEU A 122 -23.47 26.13 -10.59
N GLY A 123 -24.26 25.06 -10.72
CA GLY A 123 -25.06 24.74 -11.89
C GLY A 123 -26.44 25.37 -11.91
N PRO A 124 -27.33 24.87 -12.79
CA PRO A 124 -28.66 25.44 -13.00
C PRO A 124 -29.53 25.37 -11.74
N THR A 125 -29.29 24.36 -10.88
CA THR A 125 -30.07 24.10 -9.67
C THR A 125 -30.06 25.28 -8.69
N VAL A 126 -28.88 25.85 -8.37
CA VAL A 126 -28.78 26.92 -7.36
C VAL A 126 -28.31 28.22 -7.99
N LEU A 127 -27.08 28.30 -8.53
CA LEU A 127 -26.58 29.54 -9.11
C LEU A 127 -27.43 29.99 -10.31
N GLY A 128 -27.85 29.05 -11.16
CA GLY A 128 -28.75 29.35 -12.29
C GLY A 128 -30.10 29.95 -11.89
N ASN A 129 -30.62 29.59 -10.71
CA ASN A 129 -31.87 30.13 -10.18
C ASN A 129 -31.69 31.42 -9.36
N VAL A 130 -30.65 31.48 -8.51
CA VAL A 130 -30.41 32.60 -7.58
C VAL A 130 -29.77 33.79 -8.29
N ALA A 131 -28.85 33.54 -9.23
CA ALA A 131 -28.17 34.57 -10.01
C ALA A 131 -28.01 34.17 -11.49
N PRO A 132 -29.11 34.14 -12.27
CA PRO A 132 -29.10 33.65 -13.66
C PRO A 132 -28.08 34.36 -14.56
N ALA A 133 -27.89 35.67 -14.38
CA ALA A 133 -26.91 36.44 -15.15
C ALA A 133 -25.45 36.03 -14.84
N ALA A 134 -25.14 35.75 -13.58
CA ALA A 134 -23.82 35.27 -13.18
C ALA A 134 -23.57 33.83 -13.68
N HIS A 135 -24.60 32.98 -13.60
CA HIS A 135 -24.55 31.64 -14.18
C HIS A 135 -24.33 31.67 -15.69
N ALA A 136 -25.11 32.47 -16.42
CA ALA A 136 -24.99 32.58 -17.88
C ALA A 136 -23.64 33.18 -18.32
N TRP A 137 -23.02 34.02 -17.49
CA TRP A 137 -21.68 34.54 -17.75
C TRP A 137 -20.57 33.51 -17.46
N LEU A 138 -20.68 32.78 -16.35
CA LEU A 138 -19.67 31.81 -15.93
C LEU A 138 -19.79 30.48 -16.68
N PHE A 139 -21.00 30.05 -17.00
CA PHE A 139 -21.33 28.83 -17.75
C PHE A 139 -22.26 29.16 -18.92
N PRO A 140 -21.78 29.92 -19.92
CA PRO A 140 -22.57 30.25 -21.10
C PRO A 140 -22.96 28.99 -21.88
N ASP A 141 -24.11 29.07 -22.53
CA ASP A 141 -24.67 28.02 -23.38
C ASP A 141 -23.93 27.93 -24.74
N ASP A 142 -22.60 28.01 -24.72
CA ASP A 142 -21.72 27.88 -25.89
C ASP A 142 -21.20 26.43 -26.00
N PRO A 143 -21.36 25.74 -27.15
CA PRO A 143 -20.84 24.39 -27.36
C PRO A 143 -19.32 24.29 -27.23
N GLY A 144 -18.57 25.30 -27.68
CA GLY A 144 -17.11 25.33 -27.61
C GLY A 144 -16.62 25.31 -26.16
N GLN A 145 -17.15 26.19 -25.33
CA GLN A 145 -16.82 26.25 -23.91
C GLN A 145 -17.22 24.98 -23.13
N ARG A 146 -18.42 24.46 -23.38
CA ARG A 146 -18.86 23.18 -22.80
C ARG A 146 -17.95 22.02 -23.20
N GLY A 147 -17.44 22.04 -24.44
CA GLY A 147 -16.47 21.07 -24.95
C GLY A 147 -15.12 21.13 -24.22
N LEU A 148 -14.59 22.33 -23.96
CA LEU A 148 -13.34 22.51 -23.20
C LEU A 148 -13.44 21.92 -21.79
N LEU A 149 -14.51 22.26 -21.06
CA LEU A 149 -14.73 21.75 -19.72
C LEU A 149 -14.97 20.23 -19.72
N ALA A 150 -15.78 19.73 -20.66
CA ALA A 150 -16.03 18.30 -20.80
C ALA A 150 -14.75 17.52 -21.12
N GLY A 151 -13.90 18.02 -22.01
CA GLY A 151 -12.63 17.37 -22.37
C GLY A 151 -11.71 17.21 -21.17
N LEU A 152 -11.60 18.24 -20.33
CA LEU A 152 -10.80 18.18 -19.11
C LEU A 152 -11.41 17.25 -18.05
N ALA A 153 -12.74 17.24 -17.92
CA ALA A 153 -13.45 16.32 -17.04
C ALA A 153 -13.24 14.85 -17.48
N TRP A 154 -13.27 14.56 -18.79
CA TRP A 154 -12.99 13.23 -19.33
C TRP A 154 -11.55 12.79 -19.12
N LEU A 155 -10.58 13.70 -19.25
CA LEU A 155 -9.19 13.41 -18.87
C LEU A 155 -9.09 13.05 -17.39
N GLY A 156 -9.88 13.71 -16.52
CA GLY A 156 -9.90 13.38 -15.11
C GLY A 156 -10.50 12.01 -14.80
N VAL A 157 -11.59 11.61 -15.48
CA VAL A 157 -12.11 10.24 -15.41
C VAL A 157 -11.04 9.25 -15.87
N PHE A 158 -10.41 9.53 -17.02
CA PHE A 158 -9.41 8.65 -17.59
C PHE A 158 -8.28 8.36 -16.60
N LEU A 159 -7.69 9.40 -15.99
CA LEU A 159 -6.62 9.26 -15.00
C LEU A 159 -7.11 8.57 -13.72
N LEU A 160 -8.32 8.88 -13.26
CA LEU A 160 -8.93 8.23 -12.11
C LEU A 160 -9.08 6.72 -12.33
N LEU A 161 -9.41 6.30 -13.55
CA LEU A 161 -9.56 4.88 -13.88
C LEU A 161 -8.21 4.16 -14.03
N VAL A 162 -7.17 4.83 -14.56
CA VAL A 162 -5.81 4.27 -14.53
C VAL A 162 -5.40 3.99 -13.08
N LEU A 163 -5.58 4.97 -12.19
CA LEU A 163 -5.27 4.83 -10.77
C LEU A 163 -6.09 3.71 -10.12
N THR A 164 -7.40 3.68 -10.36
CA THR A 164 -8.29 2.62 -9.83
C THR A 164 -7.84 1.23 -10.31
N GLY A 165 -7.43 1.11 -11.56
CA GLY A 165 -6.87 -0.13 -12.09
C GLY A 165 -5.57 -0.52 -11.39
N MET A 166 -4.67 0.41 -11.14
CA MET A 166 -3.40 0.16 -10.43
C MET A 166 -3.62 -0.25 -8.97
N GLU A 167 -4.68 0.22 -8.33
CA GLU A 167 -5.08 -0.15 -6.96
C GLU A 167 -5.78 -1.52 -6.88
N THR A 168 -6.13 -2.13 -8.02
CA THR A 168 -6.89 -3.40 -8.05
C THR A 168 -6.00 -4.62 -7.77
N ASP A 169 -6.16 -5.22 -6.59
CA ASP A 169 -5.44 -6.43 -6.17
C ASP A 169 -6.19 -7.73 -6.56
N LEU A 170 -5.88 -8.23 -7.76
CA LEU A 170 -6.42 -9.51 -8.24
C LEU A 170 -5.89 -10.73 -7.47
N ALA A 171 -4.78 -10.63 -6.74
CA ALA A 171 -4.28 -11.71 -5.90
C ALA A 171 -5.16 -11.88 -4.66
N LEU A 172 -5.59 -10.78 -4.04
CA LEU A 172 -6.54 -10.78 -2.93
C LEU A 172 -7.87 -11.46 -3.32
N VAL A 173 -8.41 -11.13 -4.49
CA VAL A 173 -9.65 -11.74 -5.00
C VAL A 173 -9.52 -13.26 -5.12
N ARG A 174 -8.39 -13.74 -5.66
CA ARG A 174 -8.12 -15.18 -5.79
C ARG A 174 -7.91 -15.87 -4.44
N ARG A 175 -7.21 -15.22 -3.50
CA ARG A 175 -6.93 -15.75 -2.15
C ARG A 175 -8.20 -16.03 -1.36
N LEU A 176 -9.17 -15.11 -1.44
CA LEU A 176 -10.44 -15.23 -0.71
C LEU A 176 -11.46 -16.15 -1.40
N GLY A 177 -11.21 -16.50 -2.67
CA GLY A 177 -11.82 -17.63 -3.37
C GLY A 177 -13.35 -17.60 -3.39
N ARG A 178 -13.97 -18.65 -2.83
CA ARG A 178 -15.42 -18.91 -2.94
C ARG A 178 -16.27 -17.89 -2.18
N ALA A 179 -15.78 -17.34 -1.08
CA ALA A 179 -16.54 -16.37 -0.29
C ALA A 179 -16.75 -15.07 -1.08
N THR A 180 -15.67 -14.50 -1.62
CA THR A 180 -15.73 -13.34 -2.52
C THR A 180 -16.60 -13.61 -3.73
N ALA A 181 -16.47 -14.78 -4.37
CA ALA A 181 -17.29 -15.12 -5.54
C ALA A 181 -18.79 -15.11 -5.22
N ARG A 182 -19.23 -15.76 -4.14
CA ARG A 182 -20.65 -15.81 -3.75
C ARG A 182 -21.20 -14.43 -3.39
N VAL A 183 -20.44 -13.62 -2.65
CA VAL A 183 -20.82 -12.25 -2.28
C VAL A 183 -20.91 -11.36 -3.51
N ALA A 184 -19.90 -11.38 -4.38
CA ALA A 184 -19.89 -10.60 -5.62
C ALA A 184 -21.06 -11.00 -6.53
N THR A 185 -21.28 -12.30 -6.76
CA THR A 185 -22.41 -12.76 -7.58
C THR A 185 -23.76 -12.29 -7.02
N GLY A 186 -24.00 -12.46 -5.71
CA GLY A 186 -25.25 -12.02 -5.08
C GLY A 186 -25.43 -10.50 -5.17
N SER A 187 -24.38 -9.75 -4.85
CA SER A 187 -24.39 -8.28 -4.89
C SER A 187 -24.35 -7.68 -6.29
N LEU A 188 -24.15 -8.48 -7.34
CA LEU A 188 -24.23 -8.03 -8.73
C LEU A 188 -25.57 -8.43 -9.37
N VAL A 189 -25.93 -9.71 -9.33
CA VAL A 189 -27.06 -10.26 -10.11
C VAL A 189 -28.39 -9.70 -9.65
N LEU A 190 -28.62 -9.64 -8.33
CA LEU A 190 -29.89 -9.17 -7.77
C LEU A 190 -30.15 -7.67 -8.08
N PRO A 191 -29.22 -6.74 -7.82
CA PRO A 191 -29.41 -5.34 -8.20
C PRO A 191 -29.41 -5.10 -9.71
N LEU A 192 -28.64 -5.88 -10.50
CA LEU A 192 -28.69 -5.80 -11.95
C LEU A 192 -30.09 -6.13 -12.47
N ALA A 193 -30.67 -7.26 -12.03
CA ALA A 193 -32.02 -7.66 -12.39
C ALA A 193 -33.06 -6.62 -11.95
N ALA A 194 -32.92 -6.10 -10.73
CA ALA A 194 -33.80 -5.05 -10.21
C ALA A 194 -33.71 -3.76 -11.05
N GLY A 195 -32.51 -3.34 -11.46
CA GLY A 195 -32.32 -2.15 -12.29
C GLY A 195 -32.78 -2.33 -13.74
N VAL A 196 -32.65 -3.54 -14.31
CA VAL A 196 -33.25 -3.87 -15.60
C VAL A 196 -34.77 -3.78 -15.52
N ALA A 197 -35.38 -4.39 -14.49
CA ALA A 197 -36.82 -4.29 -14.26
C ALA A 197 -37.26 -2.82 -14.09
N LEU A 198 -36.48 -2.04 -13.32
CA LEU A 198 -36.71 -0.61 -13.14
C LEU A 198 -36.68 0.15 -14.46
N GLY A 199 -35.69 -0.09 -15.32
CA GLY A 199 -35.58 0.62 -16.59
C GLY A 199 -36.67 0.25 -17.61
N PHE A 200 -37.22 -0.97 -17.54
CA PHE A 200 -38.43 -1.32 -18.28
C PHE A 200 -39.69 -0.66 -17.72
N ALA A 201 -39.77 -0.48 -16.40
CA ALA A 201 -40.91 0.13 -15.73
C ALA A 201 -40.92 1.67 -15.82
N MET A 202 -39.76 2.32 -15.99
CA MET A 202 -39.68 3.78 -16.09
C MET A 202 -40.44 4.30 -17.33
N PRO A 203 -41.13 5.45 -17.24
CA PRO A 203 -41.82 6.08 -18.36
C PRO A 203 -40.90 6.44 -19.54
N GLU A 204 -41.47 6.56 -20.74
CA GLU A 204 -40.72 6.97 -21.95
C GLU A 204 -40.04 8.33 -21.81
N GLY A 205 -40.58 9.23 -20.98
CA GLY A 205 -39.95 10.52 -20.68
C GLY A 205 -38.58 10.45 -20.00
N PHE A 206 -38.12 9.26 -19.58
CA PHE A 206 -36.77 9.04 -19.02
C PHE A 206 -35.78 8.45 -20.04
N LEU A 207 -36.28 7.96 -21.19
CA LEU A 207 -35.43 7.45 -22.26
C LEU A 207 -34.67 8.61 -22.92
N GLY A 208 -33.39 8.37 -23.18
CA GLY A 208 -32.61 9.23 -24.05
C GLY A 208 -33.09 9.14 -25.51
N PRO A 209 -32.86 10.21 -26.30
CA PRO A 209 -33.38 10.31 -27.67
C PRO A 209 -32.85 9.22 -28.62
N ASN A 210 -31.71 8.60 -28.29
CA ASN A 210 -31.03 7.63 -29.14
C ASN A 210 -31.06 6.20 -28.56
N ALA A 211 -31.84 5.94 -27.50
CA ALA A 211 -31.82 4.65 -26.81
C ALA A 211 -33.00 3.74 -27.16
N SER A 212 -32.68 2.46 -27.41
CA SER A 212 -33.70 1.41 -27.28
C SER A 212 -34.01 1.15 -25.80
N ARG A 213 -35.25 0.75 -25.52
CA ARG A 213 -35.69 0.42 -24.14
C ARG A 213 -34.79 -0.63 -23.47
N GLY A 214 -34.31 -1.61 -24.23
CA GLY A 214 -33.41 -2.65 -23.72
C GLY A 214 -32.05 -2.12 -23.28
N VAL A 215 -31.44 -1.21 -24.06
CA VAL A 215 -30.15 -0.59 -23.71
C VAL A 215 -30.29 0.32 -22.50
N PHE A 216 -31.38 1.11 -22.44
CA PHE A 216 -31.70 1.92 -21.25
C PHE A 216 -31.88 1.04 -20.00
N ALA A 217 -32.64 -0.06 -20.10
CA ALA A 217 -32.84 -0.97 -18.99
C ALA A 217 -31.55 -1.64 -18.52
N LEU A 218 -30.68 -2.07 -19.45
CA LEU A 218 -29.38 -2.63 -19.10
C LEU A 218 -28.48 -1.60 -18.40
N LEU A 219 -28.50 -0.35 -18.87
CA LEU A 219 -27.74 0.73 -18.24
C LEU A 219 -28.25 1.05 -16.83
N MET A 220 -29.58 1.07 -16.61
CA MET A 220 -30.16 1.20 -15.27
C MET A 220 -29.83 -0.01 -14.38
N GLY A 221 -29.81 -1.21 -14.95
CA GLY A 221 -29.27 -2.41 -14.32
C GLY A 221 -27.85 -2.20 -13.82
N ALA A 222 -26.95 -1.75 -14.68
CA ALA A 222 -25.56 -1.47 -14.33
C ALA A 222 -25.47 -0.37 -13.25
N ALA A 223 -26.24 0.70 -13.36
CA ALA A 223 -26.29 1.79 -12.37
C ALA A 223 -26.67 1.29 -10.96
N LEU A 224 -27.62 0.35 -10.87
CA LEU A 224 -28.01 -0.27 -9.61
C LEU A 224 -26.99 -1.31 -9.13
N ALA A 225 -26.30 -2.00 -10.03
CA ALA A 225 -25.38 -3.07 -9.67
C ALA A 225 -24.00 -2.59 -9.21
N LEU A 226 -23.55 -1.40 -9.62
CA LEU A 226 -22.21 -0.90 -9.32
C LEU A 226 -22.00 -0.52 -7.85
N SER A 227 -20.85 -0.89 -7.29
CA SER A 227 -20.33 -0.44 -5.98
C SER A 227 -19.20 0.57 -6.21
N ALA A 228 -18.65 1.17 -5.14
CA ALA A 228 -17.45 2.00 -5.22
C ALA A 228 -16.39 1.57 -4.21
N LEU A 229 -15.37 0.85 -4.68
CA LEU A 229 -14.24 0.42 -3.86
C LEU A 229 -13.56 1.56 -3.07
N PRO A 230 -13.27 2.75 -3.65
CA PRO A 230 -12.58 3.81 -2.91
C PRO A 230 -13.36 4.31 -1.69
N VAL A 231 -14.69 4.35 -1.80
CA VAL A 231 -15.57 4.75 -0.69
C VAL A 231 -15.53 3.68 0.40
N ILE A 232 -15.69 2.42 0.01
CA ILE A 232 -15.64 1.26 0.91
C ILE A 232 -14.31 1.20 1.66
N ALA A 233 -13.19 1.28 0.92
CA ALA A 233 -11.84 1.23 1.49
C ALA A 233 -11.63 2.38 2.49
N LYS A 234 -12.09 3.59 2.17
CA LYS A 234 -12.00 4.72 3.09
C LYS A 234 -12.80 4.52 4.37
N ILE A 235 -14.04 4.01 4.28
CA ILE A 235 -14.86 3.73 5.47
C ILE A 235 -14.17 2.70 6.37
N LEU A 236 -13.60 1.65 5.78
CA LEU A 236 -12.89 0.59 6.50
C LEU A 236 -11.58 1.09 7.13
N GLN A 237 -10.86 1.98 6.45
CA GLN A 237 -9.67 2.66 6.99
C GLN A 237 -10.04 3.55 8.19
N ASP A 238 -11.09 4.35 8.08
CA ASP A 238 -11.54 5.24 9.15
C ASP A 238 -12.02 4.48 10.40
N LEU A 239 -12.46 3.23 10.22
CA LEU A 239 -12.85 2.34 11.30
C LEU A 239 -11.71 1.46 11.84
N ASP A 240 -10.49 1.54 11.28
CA ASP A 240 -9.36 0.61 11.52
C ASP A 240 -9.76 -0.87 11.34
N LEU A 241 -10.62 -1.14 10.36
CA LEU A 241 -11.12 -2.49 10.05
C LEU A 241 -10.45 -3.11 8.84
N MET A 242 -9.54 -2.43 8.15
CA MET A 242 -8.88 -2.92 6.92
C MET A 242 -8.29 -4.33 7.06
N ARG A 243 -7.80 -4.68 8.25
CA ARG A 243 -7.18 -5.99 8.55
C ARG A 243 -8.19 -7.10 8.88
N ARG A 244 -9.47 -6.77 8.98
CA ARG A 244 -10.53 -7.73 9.33
C ARG A 244 -10.92 -8.60 8.14
N ASN A 245 -11.31 -9.84 8.39
CA ASN A 245 -11.76 -10.80 7.37
C ASN A 245 -12.96 -10.26 6.59
N VAL A 246 -13.95 -9.70 7.30
CA VAL A 246 -15.13 -9.08 6.68
C VAL A 246 -14.75 -7.93 5.74
N ALA A 247 -13.76 -7.12 6.13
CA ALA A 247 -13.25 -6.01 5.33
C ALA A 247 -12.50 -6.51 4.09
N GLN A 248 -11.70 -7.56 4.22
CA GLN A 248 -10.98 -8.19 3.12
C GLN A 248 -11.95 -8.77 2.07
N VAL A 249 -13.01 -9.47 2.51
CA VAL A 249 -14.07 -9.97 1.62
C VAL A 249 -14.84 -8.81 0.97
N LEU A 250 -15.14 -7.76 1.74
CA LEU A 250 -15.84 -6.58 1.25
C LEU A 250 -15.07 -5.88 0.12
N ILE A 251 -13.78 -5.61 0.33
CA ILE A 251 -12.88 -5.00 -0.67
C ILE A 251 -12.76 -5.91 -1.89
N ALA A 252 -12.56 -7.21 -1.70
CA ALA A 252 -12.44 -8.15 -2.81
C ALA A 252 -13.73 -8.28 -3.63
N ALA A 253 -14.90 -8.27 -2.98
CA ALA A 253 -16.19 -8.28 -3.67
C ALA A 253 -16.40 -6.97 -4.43
N ALA A 254 -16.09 -5.82 -3.84
CA ALA A 254 -16.15 -4.52 -4.50
C ALA A 254 -15.21 -4.43 -5.71
N MET A 255 -14.00 -5.01 -5.65
CA MET A 255 -13.10 -5.10 -6.80
C MET A 255 -13.69 -5.93 -7.95
N VAL A 256 -14.36 -7.05 -7.63
CA VAL A 256 -15.04 -7.86 -8.65
C VAL A 256 -16.21 -7.09 -9.26
N ASP A 257 -17.00 -6.41 -8.44
CA ASP A 257 -18.08 -5.53 -8.89
C ASP A 257 -17.57 -4.43 -9.83
N ASP A 258 -16.44 -3.79 -9.51
CA ASP A 258 -15.84 -2.74 -10.35
C ASP A 258 -15.43 -3.31 -11.72
N VAL A 259 -14.71 -4.44 -11.75
CA VAL A 259 -14.29 -5.08 -13.01
C VAL A 259 -15.51 -5.45 -13.88
N ILE A 260 -16.52 -6.09 -13.29
CA ILE A 260 -17.72 -6.48 -14.03
C ILE A 260 -18.53 -5.26 -14.44
N GLY A 261 -18.59 -4.25 -13.59
CA GLY A 261 -19.21 -2.96 -13.85
C GLY A 261 -18.68 -2.26 -15.08
N TRP A 262 -17.35 -2.24 -15.22
CA TRP A 262 -16.68 -1.69 -16.39
C TRP A 262 -16.93 -2.51 -17.66
N ILE A 263 -16.99 -3.83 -17.55
CA ILE A 263 -17.41 -4.72 -18.65
C ILE A 263 -18.86 -4.41 -19.07
N LEU A 264 -19.78 -4.28 -18.11
CA LEU A 264 -21.17 -3.92 -18.35
C LEU A 264 -21.27 -2.57 -19.05
N LEU A 265 -20.52 -1.57 -18.59
CA LEU A 265 -20.48 -0.26 -19.26
C LEU A 265 -20.03 -0.39 -20.72
N GLY A 266 -18.92 -1.08 -20.96
CA GLY A 266 -18.41 -1.32 -22.32
C GLY A 266 -19.45 -1.97 -23.22
N VAL A 267 -20.12 -3.02 -22.73
CA VAL A 267 -21.20 -3.70 -23.47
C VAL A 267 -22.38 -2.75 -23.73
N THR A 268 -22.82 -1.98 -22.73
CA THR A 268 -23.95 -1.04 -22.89
C THR A 268 -23.63 0.09 -23.86
N SER A 269 -22.41 0.65 -23.83
CA SER A 269 -21.97 1.68 -24.76
C SER A 269 -21.87 1.14 -26.19
N GLY A 270 -21.32 -0.06 -26.36
CA GLY A 270 -21.25 -0.73 -27.66
C GLY A 270 -22.64 -0.95 -28.26
N LEU A 271 -23.59 -1.45 -27.47
CA LEU A 271 -24.99 -1.61 -27.91
C LEU A 271 -25.67 -0.28 -28.25
N ALA A 272 -25.49 0.75 -27.42
CA ALA A 272 -26.04 2.08 -27.65
C ALA A 272 -25.64 2.67 -29.01
N SER A 273 -24.37 2.53 -29.39
CA SER A 273 -23.83 3.05 -30.66
C SER A 273 -24.50 2.43 -31.90
N SER A 274 -25.13 1.26 -31.75
CA SER A 274 -25.76 0.50 -32.84
C SER A 274 -27.27 0.65 -32.95
N GLY A 275 -27.92 1.31 -31.99
CA GLY A 275 -29.37 1.60 -32.00
C GLY A 275 -30.31 0.39 -31.83
N SER A 276 -29.82 -0.85 -31.81
CA SER A 276 -30.63 -2.08 -31.63
C SER A 276 -29.85 -3.20 -30.93
N VAL A 277 -30.56 -4.12 -30.27
CA VAL A 277 -29.97 -5.31 -29.63
C VAL A 277 -29.88 -6.43 -30.68
N ASP A 278 -28.92 -6.31 -31.60
CA ASP A 278 -28.60 -7.38 -32.55
C ASP A 278 -27.65 -8.39 -31.87
N ALA A 279 -28.11 -9.65 -31.75
CA ALA A 279 -27.35 -10.71 -31.10
C ALA A 279 -25.98 -10.96 -31.75
N MET A 280 -25.86 -10.76 -33.07
CA MET A 280 -24.60 -10.94 -33.80
C MET A 280 -23.60 -9.83 -33.44
N ARG A 281 -24.07 -8.58 -33.32
CA ARG A 281 -23.23 -7.45 -32.90
C ARG A 281 -22.87 -7.52 -31.44
N LEU A 282 -23.81 -7.91 -30.58
CA LEU A 282 -23.52 -8.17 -29.17
C LEU A 282 -22.44 -9.24 -29.04
N ALA A 283 -22.53 -10.34 -29.80
CA ALA A 283 -21.50 -11.36 -29.85
C ALA A 283 -20.16 -10.80 -30.37
N GLY A 284 -20.19 -9.91 -31.37
CA GLY A 284 -19.01 -9.18 -31.86
C GLY A 284 -18.36 -8.29 -30.79
N THR A 285 -19.13 -7.47 -30.09
CA THR A 285 -18.63 -6.59 -29.01
C THR A 285 -18.10 -7.42 -27.83
N VAL A 286 -18.83 -8.45 -27.40
CA VAL A 286 -18.41 -9.33 -26.28
C VAL A 286 -17.17 -10.14 -26.65
N SER A 287 -17.09 -10.67 -27.88
CA SER A 287 -15.90 -11.41 -28.34
C SER A 287 -14.70 -10.48 -28.52
N GLY A 288 -14.88 -9.29 -29.10
CA GLY A 288 -13.85 -8.27 -29.21
C GLY A 288 -13.31 -7.84 -27.83
N LEU A 289 -14.20 -7.64 -26.86
CA LEU A 289 -13.85 -7.39 -25.47
C LEU A 289 -13.07 -8.55 -24.86
N ALA A 290 -13.55 -9.79 -25.03
CA ALA A 290 -12.87 -10.98 -24.50
C ALA A 290 -11.46 -11.14 -25.10
N VAL A 291 -11.30 -10.96 -26.41
CA VAL A 291 -10.01 -10.98 -27.11
C VAL A 291 -9.10 -9.88 -26.58
N PHE A 292 -9.61 -8.66 -26.43
CA PHE A 292 -8.85 -7.55 -25.86
C PHE A 292 -8.38 -7.85 -24.42
N LEU A 293 -9.24 -8.36 -23.55
CA LEU A 293 -8.88 -8.72 -22.18
C LEU A 293 -7.81 -9.83 -22.15
N VAL A 294 -7.97 -10.88 -22.95
CA VAL A 294 -6.96 -11.94 -23.07
C VAL A 294 -5.64 -11.36 -23.55
N ALA A 295 -5.65 -10.53 -24.60
CA ALA A 295 -4.45 -9.88 -25.13
C ALA A 295 -3.79 -8.95 -24.09
N ALA A 296 -4.56 -8.13 -23.39
CA ALA A 296 -4.08 -7.21 -22.37
C ALA A 296 -3.41 -7.96 -21.20
N PHE A 297 -4.04 -9.01 -20.67
CA PHE A 297 -3.49 -9.78 -19.54
C PHE A 297 -2.38 -10.76 -19.93
N THR A 298 -2.15 -11.00 -21.22
CA THR A 298 -1.07 -11.89 -21.70
C THR A 298 0.04 -11.11 -22.42
N LEU A 299 -0.22 -10.65 -23.64
CA LEU A 299 0.73 -9.87 -24.45
C LEU A 299 0.99 -8.50 -23.81
N GLY A 300 -0.07 -7.81 -23.34
CA GLY A 300 0.03 -6.53 -22.67
C GLY A 300 0.86 -6.62 -21.39
N GLN A 301 0.60 -7.62 -20.53
CA GLN A 301 1.40 -7.85 -19.32
C GLN A 301 2.87 -8.10 -19.66
N ARG A 302 3.16 -8.91 -20.68
CA ARG A 302 4.55 -9.17 -21.13
C ARG A 302 5.22 -7.89 -21.65
N ALA A 303 4.47 -7.06 -22.39
CA ALA A 303 4.96 -5.80 -22.92
C ALA A 303 5.26 -4.79 -21.79
N VAL A 304 4.36 -4.64 -20.82
CA VAL A 304 4.56 -3.79 -19.64
C VAL A 304 5.74 -4.27 -18.80
N ASP A 305 5.85 -5.57 -18.54
CA ASP A 305 6.98 -6.15 -17.81
C ASP A 305 8.31 -5.95 -18.57
N ALA A 306 8.30 -6.00 -19.90
CA ALA A 306 9.47 -5.69 -20.72
C ALA A 306 9.82 -4.19 -20.67
N LEU A 307 8.83 -3.32 -20.73
CA LEU A 307 8.99 -1.87 -20.67
C LEU A 307 9.57 -1.42 -19.33
N PHE A 308 9.01 -1.88 -18.21
CA PHE A 308 9.53 -1.55 -16.87
C PHE A 308 10.92 -2.13 -16.62
N ARG A 309 11.22 -3.35 -17.10
CA ARG A 309 12.59 -3.88 -17.07
C ARG A 309 13.55 -3.00 -17.86
N TRP A 310 13.15 -2.55 -19.05
CA TRP A 310 13.96 -1.69 -19.90
C TRP A 310 14.22 -0.32 -19.26
N LEU A 311 13.18 0.31 -18.70
CA LEU A 311 13.29 1.58 -17.97
C LEU A 311 14.24 1.44 -16.78
N ARG A 312 14.08 0.38 -15.99
CA ARG A 312 14.93 0.11 -14.82
C ARG A 312 16.38 -0.17 -15.21
N ALA A 313 16.61 -0.94 -16.27
CA ALA A 313 17.96 -1.19 -16.79
C ALA A 313 18.68 0.10 -17.22
N ARG A 314 17.92 1.12 -17.65
CA ARG A 314 18.43 2.44 -18.00
C ARG A 314 18.45 3.44 -16.84
N ARG A 315 18.09 3.02 -15.62
CA ARG A 315 17.91 3.91 -14.46
C ARG A 315 17.03 5.12 -14.81
N ALA A 316 15.94 4.85 -15.54
CA ALA A 316 15.05 5.89 -16.01
C ALA A 316 14.49 6.69 -14.82
N GLU A 317 14.56 8.01 -14.94
CA GLU A 317 13.98 8.91 -13.95
C GLU A 317 12.45 8.84 -13.95
N LEU A 318 11.85 9.30 -12.85
CA LEU A 318 10.40 9.32 -12.63
C LEU A 318 9.60 9.87 -13.84
N PRO A 319 9.96 10.99 -14.50
CA PRO A 319 9.20 11.51 -15.65
C PRO A 319 9.08 10.51 -16.81
N ASN A 320 10.12 9.71 -17.07
CA ASN A 320 10.11 8.73 -18.16
C ASN A 320 9.17 7.56 -17.82
N THR A 321 9.17 7.12 -16.56
CA THR A 321 8.27 6.08 -16.08
C THR A 321 6.82 6.56 -16.09
N LEU A 322 6.56 7.82 -15.70
CA LEU A 322 5.23 8.41 -15.77
C LEU A 322 4.73 8.51 -17.23
N THR A 323 5.61 8.92 -18.15
CA THR A 323 5.30 8.99 -19.59
C THR A 323 4.95 7.60 -20.13
N ALA A 324 5.68 6.56 -19.72
CA ALA A 324 5.39 5.19 -20.11
C ALA A 324 4.02 4.70 -19.60
N VAL A 325 3.69 4.98 -18.34
CA VAL A 325 2.36 4.69 -17.75
C VAL A 325 1.25 5.36 -18.55
N LEU A 326 1.39 6.65 -18.88
CA LEU A 326 0.42 7.38 -19.70
C LEU A 326 0.32 6.82 -21.11
N ALA A 327 1.44 6.56 -21.77
CA ALA A 327 1.47 6.04 -23.13
C ALA A 327 0.77 4.68 -23.23
N VAL A 328 1.03 3.78 -22.27
CA VAL A 328 0.34 2.47 -22.19
C VAL A 328 -1.15 2.66 -21.96
N SER A 329 -1.53 3.56 -21.06
CA SER A 329 -2.93 3.86 -20.75
C SER A 329 -3.68 4.43 -21.95
N ILE A 330 -3.08 5.41 -22.64
CA ILE A 330 -3.64 6.05 -23.84
C ILE A 330 -3.75 5.04 -24.99
N ALA A 331 -2.71 4.21 -25.21
CA ALA A 331 -2.74 3.17 -26.23
C ALA A 331 -3.85 2.15 -25.96
N SER A 332 -4.04 1.75 -24.69
CA SER A 332 -5.12 0.86 -24.29
C SER A 332 -6.50 1.49 -24.50
N GLY A 333 -6.68 2.74 -24.07
CA GLY A 333 -7.92 3.50 -24.29
C GLY A 333 -8.26 3.68 -25.77
N ALA A 334 -7.27 4.01 -26.59
CA ALA A 334 -7.43 4.10 -28.04
C ALA A 334 -7.83 2.75 -28.67
N THR A 335 -7.24 1.65 -28.18
CA THR A 335 -7.59 0.30 -28.63
C THR A 335 -9.04 -0.04 -28.29
N THR A 336 -9.48 0.24 -27.06
CA THR A 336 -10.88 -0.01 -26.66
C THR A 336 -11.86 0.88 -27.41
N HIS A 337 -11.48 2.13 -27.70
CA HIS A 337 -12.29 3.02 -28.53
C HIS A 337 -12.45 2.49 -29.96
N ALA A 338 -11.37 1.98 -30.57
CA ALA A 338 -11.43 1.35 -31.88
C ALA A 338 -12.32 0.10 -31.92
N LEU A 339 -12.55 -0.56 -30.77
CA LEU A 339 -13.46 -1.70 -30.63
C LEU A 339 -14.93 -1.27 -30.39
N GLY A 340 -15.24 0.03 -30.41
CA GLY A 340 -16.59 0.55 -30.12
C GLY A 340 -16.93 0.58 -28.63
N LEU A 341 -15.92 0.54 -27.76
CA LEU A 341 -16.07 0.69 -26.31
C LEU A 341 -15.59 2.09 -25.88
N GLU A 342 -15.85 2.46 -24.63
CA GLU A 342 -15.34 3.71 -24.10
C GLU A 342 -13.82 3.66 -23.84
N ALA A 343 -13.10 4.74 -24.18
CA ALA A 343 -11.65 4.81 -23.98
C ALA A 343 -11.24 4.69 -22.50
N VAL A 344 -12.11 5.13 -21.59
CA VAL A 344 -11.88 5.04 -20.14
C VAL A 344 -11.82 3.58 -19.67
N PHE A 345 -12.51 2.64 -20.35
CA PHE A 345 -12.41 1.21 -20.06
C PHE A 345 -10.98 0.67 -20.30
N GLY A 346 -10.36 1.02 -21.43
CA GLY A 346 -8.97 0.65 -21.71
C GLY A 346 -7.99 1.25 -20.70
N ALA A 347 -8.24 2.48 -20.25
CA ALA A 347 -7.45 3.12 -19.20
C ALA A 347 -7.45 2.30 -17.89
N PHE A 348 -8.63 1.81 -17.48
CA PHE A 348 -8.78 0.94 -16.31
C PHE A 348 -8.00 -0.38 -16.47
N ILE A 349 -8.15 -1.06 -17.61
CA ILE A 349 -7.44 -2.32 -17.89
C ILE A 349 -5.92 -2.10 -17.93
N ALA A 350 -5.45 -1.00 -18.53
CA ALA A 350 -4.04 -0.61 -18.49
C ALA A 350 -3.56 -0.43 -17.05
N GLY A 351 -4.33 0.25 -16.21
CA GLY A 351 -4.03 0.40 -14.78
C GLY A 351 -3.81 -0.94 -14.08
N ILE A 352 -4.69 -1.93 -14.30
CA ILE A 352 -4.55 -3.28 -13.72
C ILE A 352 -3.25 -3.95 -14.19
N VAL A 353 -2.98 -3.90 -15.50
CA VAL A 353 -1.78 -4.53 -16.08
C VAL A 353 -0.49 -3.87 -15.55
N LEU A 354 -0.51 -2.54 -15.40
CA LEU A 354 0.59 -1.74 -14.85
C LEU A 354 0.82 -2.07 -13.36
N GLY A 355 -0.23 -2.04 -12.54
CA GLY A 355 -0.15 -2.32 -11.10
C GLY A 355 0.27 -3.76 -10.77
N ARG A 356 -0.03 -4.72 -11.65
CA ARG A 356 0.39 -6.12 -11.51
C ARG A 356 1.85 -6.38 -11.86
N SER A 357 2.54 -5.44 -12.51
CA SER A 357 3.91 -5.70 -12.93
C SER A 357 4.83 -5.81 -11.72
N ARG A 358 5.55 -6.93 -11.61
CA ARG A 358 6.56 -7.16 -10.55
C ARG A 358 7.75 -6.20 -10.60
N PHE A 359 7.87 -5.43 -11.67
CA PHE A 359 8.93 -4.44 -11.88
C PHE A 359 8.45 -3.01 -11.63
N HIS A 360 7.20 -2.82 -11.24
CA HIS A 360 6.68 -1.53 -10.84
C HIS A 360 7.30 -1.11 -9.50
N GLU A 361 7.72 0.15 -9.39
CA GLU A 361 8.11 0.74 -8.11
C GLU A 361 6.87 1.38 -7.49
N ALA A 362 6.58 1.05 -6.22
CA ALA A 362 5.38 1.53 -5.52
C ALA A 362 5.22 3.07 -5.56
N ASP A 363 6.33 3.81 -5.61
CA ASP A 363 6.34 5.27 -5.64
C ASP A 363 6.00 5.86 -7.02
N THR A 364 5.99 5.07 -8.09
CA THR A 364 5.68 5.55 -9.45
C THR A 364 4.22 6.04 -9.55
N ALA A 365 3.31 5.45 -8.76
CA ALA A 365 1.91 5.83 -8.75
C ALA A 365 1.64 7.10 -7.94
N ALA A 366 2.51 7.46 -6.99
CA ALA A 366 2.25 8.53 -6.03
C ALA A 366 2.05 9.92 -6.68
N PRO A 367 2.87 10.35 -7.68
CA PRO A 367 2.62 11.61 -8.37
C PRO A 367 1.30 11.62 -9.15
N PHE A 368 0.94 10.49 -9.79
CA PHE A 368 -0.34 10.32 -10.47
C PHE A 368 -1.51 10.44 -9.50
N ASP A 369 -1.40 9.76 -8.36
CA ASP A 369 -2.39 9.76 -7.31
C ASP A 369 -2.65 11.18 -6.79
N VAL A 370 -1.59 11.89 -6.39
CA VAL A 370 -1.66 13.26 -5.87
C VAL A 370 -2.30 14.19 -6.87
N LEU A 371 -1.82 14.21 -8.12
CA LEU A 371 -2.34 15.12 -9.15
C LEU A 371 -3.80 14.81 -9.49
N THR A 372 -4.13 13.52 -9.63
CA THR A 372 -5.48 13.09 -9.99
C THR A 372 -6.48 13.43 -8.89
N ARG A 373 -6.16 13.12 -7.62
CA ARG A 373 -7.06 13.39 -6.49
C ARG A 373 -7.11 14.86 -6.10
N ALA A 374 -6.06 15.65 -6.36
CA ALA A 374 -6.03 17.07 -5.99
C ALA A 374 -6.71 17.99 -7.02
N PHE A 375 -6.65 17.63 -8.31
CA PHE A 375 -7.08 18.51 -9.41
C PHE A 375 -8.15 17.86 -10.30
N PHE A 376 -7.82 16.73 -10.91
CA PHE A 376 -8.63 16.17 -11.99
C PHE A 376 -9.95 15.53 -11.52
N ALA A 377 -9.92 14.72 -10.46
CA ALA A 377 -11.11 14.05 -9.94
C ALA A 377 -12.13 15.05 -9.37
N PRO A 378 -11.75 16.04 -8.51
CA PRO A 378 -12.68 17.06 -8.04
C PRO A 378 -13.35 17.83 -9.18
N LEU A 379 -12.60 18.16 -10.23
CA LEU A 379 -13.14 18.86 -11.39
C LEU A 379 -14.10 18.00 -12.20
N PHE A 380 -13.79 16.72 -12.40
CA PHE A 380 -14.72 15.78 -13.04
C PHE A 380 -16.05 15.72 -12.27
N PHE A 381 -16.01 15.49 -10.96
CA PHE A 381 -17.22 15.39 -10.15
C PHE A 381 -18.00 16.70 -10.10
N ALA A 382 -17.33 17.84 -9.99
CA ALA A 382 -18.00 19.13 -10.06
C ALA A 382 -18.65 19.37 -11.43
N THR A 383 -18.01 18.95 -12.53
CA THR A 383 -18.59 19.04 -13.87
C THR A 383 -19.79 18.10 -14.05
N ALA A 384 -19.76 16.90 -13.46
CA ALA A 384 -20.92 16.01 -13.43
C ALA A 384 -22.08 16.61 -12.60
N GLY A 385 -21.76 17.21 -11.46
CA GLY A 385 -22.73 17.94 -10.65
C GLY A 385 -23.35 19.13 -11.39
N LEU A 386 -22.58 19.84 -12.22
CA LEU A 386 -23.06 20.97 -13.03
C LEU A 386 -24.16 20.55 -14.01
N ARG A 387 -24.11 19.31 -14.51
CA ARG A 387 -25.15 18.74 -15.40
C ARG A 387 -26.36 18.19 -14.65
N THR A 388 -26.33 18.18 -13.32
CA THR A 388 -27.43 17.68 -12.50
C THR A 388 -28.40 18.80 -12.19
N ASP A 389 -29.64 18.66 -12.66
CA ASP A 389 -30.70 19.64 -12.44
C ASP A 389 -31.72 19.11 -11.42
N MET A 390 -31.58 19.55 -10.16
CA MET A 390 -32.52 19.15 -9.10
C MET A 390 -33.87 19.88 -9.19
N THR A 391 -34.01 20.91 -10.04
CA THR A 391 -35.33 21.54 -10.25
C THR A 391 -36.33 20.56 -10.87
N LEU A 392 -35.83 19.56 -11.60
CA LEU A 392 -36.62 18.46 -12.15
C LEU A 392 -37.32 17.63 -11.08
N LEU A 393 -36.84 17.63 -9.83
CA LEU A 393 -37.53 16.98 -8.71
C LEU A 393 -38.82 17.70 -8.31
N GLY A 394 -39.04 18.93 -8.77
CA GLY A 394 -40.34 19.60 -8.66
C GLY A 394 -41.44 18.88 -9.46
N VAL A 395 -41.06 18.05 -10.44
CA VAL A 395 -41.98 17.17 -11.16
C VAL A 395 -42.19 15.90 -10.31
N PRO A 396 -43.42 15.63 -9.82
CA PRO A 396 -43.68 14.51 -8.90
C PRO A 396 -43.24 13.14 -9.45
N GLU A 397 -43.33 12.95 -10.77
CA GLU A 397 -42.91 11.73 -11.44
C GLU A 397 -41.39 11.50 -11.32
N VAL A 398 -40.56 12.53 -11.50
CA VAL A 398 -39.10 12.43 -11.37
C VAL A 398 -38.70 12.16 -9.92
N ALA A 399 -39.33 12.85 -8.96
CA ALA A 399 -39.10 12.61 -7.54
C ALA A 399 -39.48 11.18 -7.13
N LEU A 400 -40.63 10.68 -7.60
CA LEU A 400 -41.06 9.30 -7.35
C LEU A 400 -40.04 8.29 -7.86
N TRP A 401 -39.61 8.42 -9.12
CA TRP A 401 -38.64 7.50 -9.71
C TRP A 401 -37.24 7.60 -9.09
N ALA A 402 -36.84 8.78 -8.61
CA ALA A 402 -35.62 8.94 -7.83
C ALA A 402 -35.68 8.15 -6.51
N VAL A 403 -36.78 8.28 -5.76
CA VAL A 403 -36.98 7.55 -4.49
C VAL A 403 -37.07 6.05 -4.73
N VAL A 404 -37.84 5.61 -5.73
CA VAL A 404 -37.95 4.19 -6.11
C VAL A 404 -36.59 3.64 -6.51
N ALA A 405 -35.80 4.36 -7.32
CA ALA A 405 -34.46 3.94 -7.70
C ALA A 405 -33.55 3.77 -6.47
N VAL A 406 -33.48 4.76 -5.58
CA VAL A 406 -32.66 4.71 -4.35
C VAL A 406 -33.09 3.56 -3.43
N ALA A 407 -34.39 3.40 -3.21
CA ALA A 407 -34.93 2.35 -2.35
C ALA A 407 -34.65 0.96 -2.92
N LEU A 408 -34.97 0.75 -4.20
CA LEU A 408 -34.75 -0.52 -4.88
C LEU A 408 -33.27 -0.87 -4.93
N ALA A 409 -32.41 0.10 -5.26
CA ALA A 409 -30.97 -0.10 -5.30
C ALA A 409 -30.37 -0.42 -3.94
N SER A 410 -30.87 0.19 -2.86
CA SER A 410 -30.42 -0.11 -1.51
C SER A 410 -30.87 -1.48 -1.06
N ALA A 411 -32.15 -1.81 -1.29
CA ALA A 411 -32.73 -3.08 -0.90
C ALA A 411 -32.10 -4.27 -1.66
N SER A 412 -31.98 -4.18 -2.99
CA SER A 412 -31.44 -5.25 -3.82
C SER A 412 -29.94 -5.46 -3.58
N LYS A 413 -29.17 -4.39 -3.36
CA LYS A 413 -27.73 -4.48 -3.08
C LYS A 413 -27.47 -5.06 -1.69
N PHE A 414 -28.21 -4.60 -0.68
CA PHE A 414 -28.15 -5.18 0.67
C PHE A 414 -28.54 -6.66 0.65
N ALA A 415 -29.69 -7.01 0.07
CA ALA A 415 -30.17 -8.38 0.01
C ALA A 415 -29.20 -9.28 -0.76
N GLY A 416 -28.68 -8.81 -1.90
CA GLY A 416 -27.74 -9.57 -2.72
C GLY A 416 -26.42 -9.86 -1.99
N GLY A 417 -25.82 -8.84 -1.39
CA GLY A 417 -24.60 -8.99 -0.60
C GLY A 417 -24.81 -9.85 0.66
N PHE A 418 -25.92 -9.64 1.37
CA PHE A 418 -26.28 -10.42 2.56
C PHE A 418 -26.50 -11.90 2.23
N LEU A 419 -27.34 -12.20 1.24
CA LEU A 419 -27.64 -13.57 0.83
C LEU A 419 -26.39 -14.26 0.27
N GLY A 420 -25.58 -13.56 -0.53
CA GLY A 420 -24.29 -14.08 -1.01
C GLY A 420 -23.32 -14.40 0.13
N ALA A 421 -23.25 -13.54 1.15
CA ALA A 421 -22.43 -13.77 2.34
C ALA A 421 -22.94 -14.93 3.20
N ARG A 422 -24.26 -15.03 3.42
CA ARG A 422 -24.87 -16.15 4.14
C ARG A 422 -24.64 -17.47 3.42
N ALA A 423 -24.77 -17.49 2.10
CA ALA A 423 -24.44 -18.65 1.27
C ALA A 423 -22.95 -19.01 1.34
N ALA A 424 -22.06 -18.06 1.63
CA ALA A 424 -20.64 -18.28 1.89
C ALA A 424 -20.32 -18.76 3.33
N GLY A 425 -21.33 -18.94 4.19
CA GLY A 425 -21.15 -19.34 5.59
C GLY A 425 -20.81 -18.19 6.54
N VAL A 426 -20.85 -16.94 6.07
CA VAL A 426 -20.51 -15.77 6.88
C VAL A 426 -21.60 -15.51 7.94
N PRO A 427 -21.25 -15.25 9.22
CA PRO A 427 -22.20 -14.95 10.29
C PRO A 427 -23.11 -13.75 9.97
N TRP A 428 -24.28 -13.68 10.59
CA TRP A 428 -25.31 -12.70 10.21
C TRP A 428 -24.84 -11.23 10.29
N ARG A 429 -24.08 -10.86 11.33
CA ARG A 429 -23.57 -9.49 11.50
C ARG A 429 -22.58 -9.10 10.41
N GLU A 430 -21.66 -10.01 10.10
CA GLU A 430 -20.67 -9.82 9.04
C GLU A 430 -21.34 -9.82 7.67
N ALA A 431 -22.33 -10.69 7.44
CA ALA A 431 -23.13 -10.71 6.23
C ALA A 431 -23.92 -9.40 6.04
N ALA A 432 -24.50 -8.86 7.11
CA ALA A 432 -25.16 -7.56 7.08
C ALA A 432 -24.16 -6.43 6.81
N ALA A 433 -22.94 -6.50 7.35
CA ALA A 433 -21.88 -5.53 7.10
C ALA A 433 -21.41 -5.57 5.64
N LEU A 434 -21.33 -6.77 5.03
CA LEU A 434 -21.05 -6.93 3.61
C LEU A 434 -22.16 -6.31 2.75
N GLY A 435 -23.43 -6.61 3.05
CA GLY A 435 -24.57 -6.03 2.31
C GLY A 435 -24.66 -4.50 2.42
N VAL A 436 -24.47 -3.95 3.63
CA VAL A 436 -24.45 -2.49 3.86
C VAL A 436 -23.24 -1.85 3.20
N GLY A 437 -22.06 -2.45 3.35
CA GLY A 437 -20.81 -1.93 2.80
C GLY A 437 -20.84 -1.85 1.28
N LEU A 438 -21.36 -2.89 0.61
CA LEU A 438 -21.50 -2.91 -0.85
C LEU A 438 -22.57 -1.94 -1.38
N ASN A 439 -23.43 -1.39 -0.51
CA ASN A 439 -24.35 -0.33 -0.90
C ASN A 439 -23.66 1.04 -1.07
N ALA A 440 -22.39 1.17 -0.68
CA ALA A 440 -21.59 2.35 -0.99
C ALA A 440 -21.32 2.40 -2.49
N ARG A 441 -22.12 3.20 -3.21
CA ARG A 441 -21.82 3.61 -4.60
C ARG A 441 -20.89 4.81 -4.57
N GLY A 442 -20.62 5.41 -5.73
CA GLY A 442 -19.71 6.54 -5.80
C GLY A 442 -19.28 6.83 -7.22
N ALA A 443 -17.99 7.14 -7.38
CA ALA A 443 -17.38 7.63 -8.60
C ALA A 443 -17.80 6.88 -9.88
N VAL A 444 -17.74 5.55 -9.83
CA VAL A 444 -18.00 4.68 -10.99
C VAL A 444 -19.44 4.84 -11.51
N GLY A 445 -20.42 4.93 -10.61
CA GLY A 445 -21.83 5.15 -10.99
C GLY A 445 -22.07 6.51 -11.64
N ILE A 446 -21.34 7.54 -11.21
CA ILE A 446 -21.41 8.89 -11.80
C ILE A 446 -20.77 8.90 -13.19
N VAL A 447 -19.65 8.18 -13.36
CA VAL A 447 -19.03 7.98 -14.68
C VAL A 447 -20.01 7.28 -15.61
N LEU A 448 -20.62 6.18 -15.17
CA LEU A 448 -21.63 5.44 -15.94
C LEU A 448 -22.79 6.37 -16.37
N ALA A 449 -23.34 7.15 -15.44
CA ALA A 449 -24.40 8.11 -15.75
C ALA A 449 -23.95 9.16 -16.77
N THR A 450 -22.73 9.69 -16.62
CA THR A 450 -22.18 10.73 -17.50
C THR A 450 -21.95 10.20 -18.91
N VAL A 451 -21.41 8.97 -19.02
CA VAL A 451 -21.28 8.25 -20.29
C VAL A 451 -22.66 8.04 -20.92
N GLY A 452 -23.62 7.52 -20.13
CA GLY A 452 -24.98 7.25 -20.57
C GLY A 452 -25.69 8.48 -21.13
N LEU A 453 -25.48 9.64 -20.51
CA LEU A 453 -25.98 10.92 -21.02
C LEU A 453 -25.26 11.34 -22.31
N SER A 454 -23.92 11.20 -22.38
CA SER A 454 -23.15 11.61 -23.57
C SER A 454 -23.45 10.78 -24.81
N ILE A 455 -23.76 9.49 -24.65
CA ILE A 455 -24.15 8.62 -25.77
C ILE A 455 -25.66 8.67 -26.07
N GLY A 456 -26.41 9.51 -25.34
CA GLY A 456 -27.85 9.71 -25.55
C GLY A 456 -28.74 8.55 -25.12
N VAL A 457 -28.24 7.67 -24.24
CA VAL A 457 -29.05 6.60 -23.62
C VAL A 457 -29.86 7.14 -22.46
N LEU A 458 -29.25 8.02 -21.66
CA LEU A 458 -29.92 8.79 -20.63
C LEU A 458 -30.28 10.17 -21.18
N ASN A 459 -31.36 10.74 -20.65
CA ASN A 459 -31.67 12.16 -20.77
C ASN A 459 -31.40 12.85 -19.43
N GLU A 460 -31.67 14.14 -19.33
CA GLU A 460 -31.40 14.92 -18.10
C GLU A 460 -32.16 14.40 -16.88
N ARG A 461 -33.40 13.88 -17.06
CA ARG A 461 -34.20 13.31 -15.96
C ARG A 461 -33.58 12.02 -15.44
N SER A 462 -33.28 11.07 -16.32
CA SER A 462 -32.68 9.79 -15.92
C SER A 462 -31.23 9.94 -15.45
N TYR A 463 -30.48 10.89 -16.01
CA TYR A 463 -29.17 11.29 -15.50
C TYR A 463 -29.25 11.81 -14.07
N THR A 464 -30.17 12.74 -13.80
CA THR A 464 -30.38 13.30 -12.45
C THR A 464 -30.75 12.19 -11.46
N VAL A 465 -31.66 11.28 -11.82
CA VAL A 465 -32.01 10.12 -10.99
C VAL A 465 -30.78 9.23 -10.70
N ALA A 466 -29.96 8.94 -11.70
CA ALA A 466 -28.75 8.13 -11.54
C ALA A 466 -27.69 8.80 -10.64
N VAL A 467 -27.52 10.12 -10.75
CA VAL A 467 -26.61 10.88 -9.88
C VAL A 467 -27.13 10.90 -8.44
N LEU A 468 -28.42 11.15 -8.23
CA LEU A 468 -29.03 11.12 -6.89
C LEU A 468 -28.93 9.73 -6.25
N LEU A 469 -29.16 8.68 -7.04
CA LEU A 469 -28.94 7.30 -6.63
C LEU A 469 -27.53 7.10 -6.09
N ALA A 470 -26.51 7.52 -6.85
CA ALA A 470 -25.11 7.40 -6.43
C ALA A 470 -24.83 8.22 -5.16
N LEU A 471 -25.32 9.46 -5.09
CA LEU A 471 -25.12 10.37 -3.95
C LEU A 471 -25.73 9.81 -2.66
N PHE A 472 -27.03 9.49 -2.65
CA PHE A 472 -27.73 9.06 -1.45
C PHE A 472 -27.24 7.71 -0.93
N THR A 473 -26.98 6.75 -1.81
CA THR A 473 -26.48 5.43 -1.38
C THR A 473 -25.07 5.53 -0.78
N SER A 474 -24.22 6.41 -1.34
CA SER A 474 -22.92 6.76 -0.76
C SER A 474 -23.01 7.44 0.60
N MET A 475 -24.04 8.27 0.83
CA MET A 475 -24.25 8.95 2.11
C MET A 475 -24.78 8.03 3.21
N ILE A 476 -25.60 7.04 2.84
CA ILE A 476 -26.25 6.09 3.76
C ILE A 476 -25.28 5.01 4.23
N ALA A 477 -24.38 4.54 3.36
CA ALA A 477 -23.53 3.38 3.67
C ALA A 477 -22.54 3.61 4.84
N PRO A 478 -21.75 4.71 4.91
CA PRO A 478 -20.84 4.96 6.02
C PRO A 478 -21.49 4.93 7.41
N PRO A 479 -22.54 5.72 7.73
CA PRO A 479 -23.12 5.72 9.06
C PRO A 479 -23.73 4.38 9.45
N LEU A 480 -24.36 3.67 8.50
CA LEU A 480 -24.96 2.37 8.75
C LEU A 480 -23.90 1.29 9.01
N LEU A 481 -22.80 1.29 8.24
CA LEU A 481 -21.70 0.36 8.44
C LEU A 481 -20.99 0.61 9.78
N ARG A 482 -20.78 1.88 10.15
CA ARG A 482 -20.24 2.27 11.47
C ARG A 482 -21.13 1.80 12.61
N ALA A 483 -22.45 2.00 12.50
CA ALA A 483 -23.40 1.59 13.52
C ALA A 483 -23.41 0.06 13.69
N LEU A 484 -23.38 -0.69 12.59
CA LEU A 484 -23.43 -2.15 12.61
C LEU A 484 -22.16 -2.80 13.17
N LEU A 485 -20.99 -2.23 12.88
CA LEU A 485 -19.70 -2.75 13.32
C LEU A 485 -19.27 -2.19 14.69
N ARG A 486 -20.05 -1.29 15.30
CA ARG A 486 -19.74 -0.72 16.62
C ARG A 486 -19.72 -1.81 17.69
N GLY A 487 -18.61 -1.88 18.43
CA GLY A 487 -18.41 -2.86 19.50
C GLY A 487 -18.21 -4.31 19.03
N TRP A 488 -18.11 -4.55 17.72
CA TRP A 488 -17.79 -5.87 17.19
C TRP A 488 -16.29 -6.11 17.24
N SER A 489 -15.87 -7.18 17.92
CA SER A 489 -14.46 -7.51 18.13
C SER A 489 -13.96 -8.67 17.26
N GLY A 490 -14.77 -9.20 16.33
CA GLY A 490 -14.39 -10.32 15.47
C GLY A 490 -14.62 -11.70 16.09
N SER A 491 -14.37 -12.75 15.30
CA SER A 491 -14.29 -14.13 15.80
C SER A 491 -13.08 -14.32 16.71
N GLU A 492 -13.08 -15.33 17.58
CA GLU A 492 -11.94 -15.63 18.46
C GLU A 492 -10.67 -15.93 17.66
N GLU A 493 -10.78 -16.70 16.58
CA GLU A 493 -9.67 -16.99 15.66
C GLU A 493 -9.09 -15.72 15.04
N GLU A 494 -9.95 -14.78 14.61
CA GLU A 494 -9.50 -13.52 14.05
C GLU A 494 -8.80 -12.66 15.11
N ARG A 495 -9.31 -12.63 16.34
CA ARG A 495 -8.65 -11.93 17.45
C ARG A 495 -7.28 -12.51 17.74
N ALA A 496 -7.19 -13.84 17.84
CA ALA A 496 -5.93 -14.54 18.06
C ALA A 496 -4.93 -14.26 16.94
N ARG A 497 -5.37 -14.23 15.67
CA ARG A 497 -4.52 -13.85 14.53
C ARG A 497 -4.03 -12.39 14.64
N LEU A 498 -4.92 -11.43 14.88
CA LEU A 498 -4.56 -10.02 14.95
C LEU A 498 -3.67 -9.71 16.16
N GLU A 499 -3.91 -10.38 17.28
CA GLU A 499 -3.05 -10.28 18.46
C GLU A 499 -1.67 -10.86 18.17
N ARG A 500 -1.60 -12.02 17.51
CA ARG A 500 -0.35 -12.60 17.03
C ARG A 500 0.38 -11.63 16.10
N GLU A 501 -0.27 -11.09 15.07
CA GLU A 501 0.32 -10.10 14.16
C GLU A 501 0.83 -8.85 14.89
N ARG A 502 0.07 -8.34 15.87
CA ARG A 502 0.48 -7.20 16.70
C ARG A 502 1.72 -7.52 17.54
N LEU A 503 1.76 -8.71 18.15
CA LEU A 503 2.91 -9.17 18.93
C LEU A 503 4.16 -9.38 18.06
N LEU A 504 3.98 -9.83 16.81
CA LEU A 504 5.05 -9.98 15.82
C LEU A 504 5.55 -8.63 15.30
N GLY A 505 4.64 -7.70 14.98
CA GLY A 505 4.97 -6.37 14.46
C GLY A 505 5.65 -5.45 15.48
N ALA A 506 5.45 -5.69 16.78
CA ALA A 506 6.10 -4.94 17.85
C ALA A 506 7.49 -5.49 18.24
N SER A 507 7.88 -6.67 17.73
CA SER A 507 9.12 -7.35 18.11
C SER A 507 10.29 -6.99 17.20
N LEU A 508 11.47 -6.72 17.78
CA LEU A 508 12.70 -6.55 17.00
C LEU A 508 13.27 -7.88 16.49
N LEU A 509 12.86 -8.99 17.11
CA LEU A 509 13.43 -10.33 16.90
C LEU A 509 12.47 -11.32 16.22
N VAL A 510 11.16 -11.05 16.23
CA VAL A 510 10.16 -11.98 15.71
C VAL A 510 9.68 -11.55 14.32
N ARG A 511 10.48 -11.82 13.28
CA ARG A 511 10.16 -11.48 11.88
C ARG A 511 9.74 -12.65 10.99
N GLY A 512 9.88 -13.89 11.44
CA GLY A 512 9.57 -15.09 10.65
C GLY A 512 8.63 -16.03 11.39
N ASP A 513 8.05 -16.97 10.65
CA ASP A 513 7.10 -17.95 11.20
C ASP A 513 7.82 -19.09 11.95
N ARG A 514 9.14 -19.23 11.74
CA ARG A 514 9.99 -20.23 12.39
C ARG A 514 11.34 -19.66 12.84
N LEU A 515 11.95 -20.32 13.81
CA LEU A 515 13.31 -20.07 14.30
C LEU A 515 14.23 -21.20 13.85
N LEU A 516 15.46 -20.86 13.47
CA LEU A 516 16.46 -21.84 13.08
C LEU A 516 17.35 -22.15 14.27
N VAL A 517 17.39 -23.41 14.70
CA VAL A 517 18.18 -23.86 15.84
C VAL A 517 19.19 -24.90 15.37
N PRO A 518 20.34 -24.47 14.81
CA PRO A 518 21.38 -25.40 14.43
C PRO A 518 22.01 -26.01 15.67
N SER A 519 22.15 -27.32 15.68
CA SER A 519 22.63 -28.03 16.86
C SER A 519 23.38 -29.31 16.51
N HIS A 520 24.44 -29.56 17.27
CA HIS A 520 25.13 -30.85 17.37
C HIS A 520 24.81 -31.56 18.70
N GLY A 521 23.76 -31.13 19.41
CA GLY A 521 23.44 -31.57 20.77
C GLY A 521 24.20 -30.85 21.89
N GLY A 522 24.10 -31.38 23.10
CA GLY A 522 24.83 -30.89 24.28
C GLY A 522 24.11 -29.81 25.11
N PRO A 523 24.65 -29.47 26.30
CA PRO A 523 23.94 -28.69 27.31
C PRO A 523 23.64 -27.25 26.90
N ASN A 524 24.51 -26.62 26.10
CA ASN A 524 24.28 -25.26 25.59
C ASN A 524 23.24 -25.23 24.47
N SER A 525 23.13 -26.29 23.67
CA SER A 525 22.06 -26.46 22.67
C SER A 525 20.70 -26.65 23.34
N VAL A 526 20.63 -27.46 24.40
CA VAL A 526 19.41 -27.63 25.20
C VAL A 526 19.02 -26.31 25.89
N LEU A 527 20.00 -25.57 26.42
CA LEU A 527 19.79 -24.26 27.02
C LEU A 527 19.20 -23.27 26.01
N VAL A 528 19.79 -23.13 24.82
CA VAL A 528 19.28 -22.18 23.81
C VAL A 528 17.87 -22.57 23.34
N ALA A 529 17.59 -23.86 23.18
CA ALA A 529 16.26 -24.35 22.85
C ALA A 529 15.22 -23.96 23.90
N ARG A 530 15.51 -24.17 25.19
CA ARG A 530 14.61 -23.75 26.29
C ARG A 530 14.40 -22.24 26.34
N ILE A 531 15.48 -21.47 26.16
CA ILE A 531 15.40 -20.00 26.12
C ILE A 531 14.47 -19.58 25.00
N VAL A 532 14.70 -20.10 23.79
CA VAL A 532 13.88 -19.76 22.64
C VAL A 532 12.43 -20.18 22.85
N ASP A 533 12.20 -21.35 23.45
CA ASP A 533 10.86 -21.89 23.74
C ASP A 533 10.01 -20.94 24.59
N HIS A 534 10.65 -20.20 25.51
CA HIS A 534 9.98 -19.28 26.43
C HIS A 534 10.08 -17.81 26.00
N ALA A 535 11.13 -17.43 25.28
CA ALA A 535 11.36 -16.04 24.87
C ALA A 535 10.60 -15.66 23.60
N TRP A 536 10.21 -16.63 22.75
CA TRP A 536 9.41 -16.36 21.56
C TRP A 536 7.94 -16.73 21.76
N PRO A 537 6.99 -16.07 21.06
CA PRO A 537 5.59 -16.49 21.06
C PRO A 537 5.44 -17.96 20.65
N GLU A 538 4.60 -18.73 21.33
CA GLU A 538 4.32 -20.15 21.06
C GLU A 538 3.94 -20.45 19.62
N ALA A 539 3.30 -19.46 18.99
CA ALA A 539 2.85 -19.54 17.63
C ALA A 539 4.01 -19.66 16.62
N VAL A 540 5.21 -19.18 16.96
CA VAL A 540 6.42 -19.25 16.13
C VAL A 540 7.06 -20.63 16.28
N GLY A 541 7.07 -21.40 15.20
CA GLY A 541 7.68 -22.73 15.20
C GLY A 541 9.20 -22.68 15.35
N ALA A 542 9.82 -23.83 15.56
CA ALA A 542 11.27 -23.99 15.50
C ALA A 542 11.64 -25.08 14.50
N SER A 543 12.79 -24.96 13.86
CA SER A 543 13.41 -26.03 13.09
C SER A 543 14.77 -26.32 13.70
N VAL A 544 14.91 -27.51 14.28
CA VAL A 544 16.18 -28.00 14.79
C VAL A 544 16.93 -28.60 13.61
N LEU A 545 18.05 -27.97 13.25
CA LEU A 545 18.88 -28.38 12.12
C LEU A 545 20.10 -29.13 12.66
N ALA A 546 20.17 -30.44 12.40
CA ALA A 546 21.38 -31.23 12.62
C ALA A 546 22.34 -30.99 11.47
N VAL A 547 23.52 -30.47 11.80
CA VAL A 547 24.50 -30.03 10.80
C VAL A 547 25.78 -30.83 10.96
N GLY A 548 26.09 -31.63 9.94
CA GLY A 548 27.24 -32.56 9.93
C GLY A 548 26.83 -34.03 9.81
N ALA A 549 27.70 -34.85 9.22
CA ALA A 549 27.42 -36.26 8.94
C ALA A 549 27.28 -37.11 10.22
N ASP A 550 28.07 -36.77 11.25
CA ASP A 550 28.32 -37.61 12.43
C ASP A 550 27.54 -37.20 13.70
N VAL A 551 26.53 -36.33 13.61
CA VAL A 551 25.74 -35.94 14.78
C VAL A 551 24.80 -37.09 15.18
N PRO A 552 24.91 -37.67 16.39
CA PRO A 552 24.03 -38.72 16.86
C PRO A 552 22.59 -38.20 17.01
N GLU A 553 21.62 -38.98 16.52
CA GLU A 553 20.20 -38.60 16.58
C GLU A 553 19.70 -38.43 18.03
N ALA A 554 20.27 -39.20 18.97
CA ALA A 554 19.98 -39.11 20.40
C ALA A 554 20.29 -37.73 20.98
N ASP A 555 21.42 -37.11 20.59
CA ASP A 555 21.85 -35.83 21.12
C ASP A 555 20.96 -34.67 20.62
N VAL A 556 20.40 -34.81 19.42
CA VAL A 556 19.44 -33.84 18.87
C VAL A 556 18.03 -34.09 19.39
N ALA A 557 17.69 -35.33 19.75
CA ALA A 557 16.42 -35.65 20.39
C ALA A 557 16.26 -34.93 21.74
N GLU A 558 17.34 -34.77 22.51
CA GLU A 558 17.34 -33.98 23.76
C GLU A 558 17.05 -32.49 23.52
N VAL A 559 17.60 -31.92 22.44
CA VAL A 559 17.34 -30.52 22.06
C VAL A 559 15.89 -30.34 21.60
N ARG A 560 15.33 -31.34 20.90
CA ARG A 560 13.92 -31.32 20.48
C ARG A 560 12.98 -31.43 21.68
N SER A 561 13.27 -32.30 22.64
CA SER A 561 12.44 -32.46 23.85
C SER A 561 12.49 -31.25 24.78
N ALA A 562 13.46 -30.36 24.60
CA ALA A 562 13.56 -29.09 25.31
C ALA A 562 12.46 -28.08 24.91
N PHE A 563 11.81 -28.25 23.75
CA PHE A 563 10.66 -27.45 23.34
C PHE A 563 9.36 -28.12 23.81
N ALA A 564 8.60 -27.44 24.65
CA ALA A 564 7.33 -27.95 25.16
C ALA A 564 6.10 -27.23 24.58
N ARG A 565 6.30 -26.07 23.95
CA ARG A 565 5.21 -25.10 23.72
C ARG A 565 4.98 -24.73 22.26
N ARG A 566 5.75 -25.29 21.33
CA ARG A 566 5.72 -24.91 19.91
C ARG A 566 5.88 -26.10 18.98
N ASP A 567 5.49 -25.91 17.73
CA ASP A 567 5.80 -26.85 16.65
C ASP A 567 7.31 -26.90 16.39
N VAL A 568 7.87 -28.11 16.34
CA VAL A 568 9.30 -28.34 16.12
C VAL A 568 9.50 -29.30 14.94
N ALA A 569 10.09 -28.77 13.88
CA ALA A 569 10.59 -29.56 12.77
C ALA A 569 12.02 -30.02 13.05
N TYR A 570 12.39 -31.17 12.52
CA TYR A 570 13.74 -31.71 12.55
C TYR A 570 14.22 -31.91 11.12
N GLU A 571 15.39 -31.37 10.81
CA GLU A 571 16.02 -31.47 9.50
C GLU A 571 17.49 -31.85 9.69
N LYS A 572 18.01 -32.70 8.80
CA LYS A 572 19.44 -33.06 8.76
C LYS A 572 20.03 -32.51 7.47
N ALA A 573 21.08 -31.69 7.59
CA ALA A 573 21.81 -31.16 6.46
C ALA A 573 23.23 -31.74 6.39
N GLY A 574 23.58 -32.28 5.23
CA GLY A 574 24.96 -32.68 4.89
C GLY A 574 25.76 -31.52 4.32
N GLY A 575 27.09 -31.63 4.35
CA GLY A 575 28.02 -30.63 3.80
C GLY A 575 28.69 -29.76 4.87
N GLU A 576 29.24 -28.63 4.43
CA GLU A 576 29.93 -27.66 5.29
C GLU A 576 28.92 -26.96 6.23
N PRO A 577 29.13 -26.97 7.56
CA PRO A 577 28.11 -26.56 8.50
C PRO A 577 27.58 -25.14 8.36
N LEU A 578 28.47 -24.18 8.15
CA LEU A 578 28.08 -22.77 8.07
C LEU A 578 27.25 -22.51 6.81
N ALA A 579 27.69 -23.02 5.67
CA ALA A 579 26.97 -22.90 4.40
C ALA A 579 25.54 -23.46 4.50
N ALA A 580 25.38 -24.63 5.12
CA ALA A 580 24.06 -25.24 5.33
C ALA A 580 23.15 -24.33 6.14
N ILE A 581 23.64 -23.78 7.25
CA ILE A 581 22.86 -22.90 8.14
C ILE A 581 22.47 -21.60 7.43
N LEU A 582 23.41 -20.97 6.71
CA LEU A 582 23.15 -19.72 5.98
C LEU A 582 22.18 -19.92 4.81
N GLN A 583 22.20 -21.09 4.15
CA GLN A 583 21.23 -21.43 3.13
C GLN A 583 19.82 -21.55 3.72
N HIS A 584 19.67 -22.25 4.86
CA HIS A 584 18.38 -22.39 5.53
C HIS A 584 17.88 -21.05 6.07
N ALA A 585 18.76 -20.20 6.62
CA ALA A 585 18.40 -18.88 7.12
C ALA A 585 17.69 -18.00 6.07
N ARG A 586 17.91 -18.24 4.77
CA ARG A 586 17.25 -17.52 3.66
C ARG A 586 15.83 -18.03 3.34
N LEU A 587 15.37 -19.12 3.94
CA LEU A 587 14.06 -19.74 3.69
C LEU A 587 12.91 -19.13 4.52
N GLY A 588 13.08 -17.91 5.02
CA GLY A 588 12.02 -17.19 5.76
C GLY A 588 12.03 -17.35 7.28
N TYR A 589 13.15 -17.79 7.86
CA TYR A 589 13.34 -17.84 9.31
C TYR A 589 13.46 -16.44 9.93
N GLY A 590 13.04 -16.31 11.20
CA GLY A 590 13.04 -15.03 11.91
C GLY A 590 14.33 -14.69 12.65
N ALA A 591 15.02 -15.71 13.17
CA ALA A 591 16.29 -15.61 13.89
C ALA A 591 17.02 -16.97 13.90
N ILE A 592 18.31 -16.94 14.19
CA ILE A 592 19.15 -18.13 14.40
C ILE A 592 19.49 -18.21 15.89
N ALA A 593 19.29 -19.37 16.52
CA ALA A 593 19.59 -19.56 17.93
C ALA A 593 20.58 -20.71 18.12
N VAL A 594 21.74 -20.41 18.71
CA VAL A 594 22.89 -21.34 18.78
C VAL A 594 23.41 -21.46 20.21
N GLY A 595 23.69 -22.68 20.65
CA GLY A 595 24.43 -22.91 21.88
C GLY A 595 25.92 -22.66 21.66
N ALA A 596 26.58 -21.90 22.53
CA ALA A 596 28.03 -21.73 22.46
C ALA A 596 28.76 -23.07 22.72
N THR A 597 29.75 -23.42 21.91
CA THR A 597 30.57 -24.61 22.12
C THR A 597 31.76 -24.28 23.05
N ASP A 598 32.05 -25.13 24.04
CA ASP A 598 33.11 -24.90 25.04
C ASP A 598 34.55 -25.17 24.54
N THR A 599 34.74 -25.50 23.26
CA THR A 599 36.04 -25.79 22.67
C THR A 599 36.87 -24.51 22.50
N ARG A 600 37.69 -24.22 23.51
CA ARG A 600 38.65 -23.11 23.49
C ARG A 600 39.73 -23.37 22.44
N VAL A 601 39.81 -22.51 21.43
CA VAL A 601 41.01 -22.37 20.58
C VAL A 601 41.69 -21.07 21.01
N ALA A 602 43.02 -21.09 21.16
CA ALA A 602 43.80 -19.95 21.67
C ALA A 602 43.44 -18.64 20.93
N GLY A 603 42.83 -17.69 21.64
CA GLY A 603 42.50 -16.35 21.14
C GLY A 603 41.07 -16.13 20.62
N ALA A 604 40.16 -17.12 20.68
CA ALA A 604 38.74 -16.95 20.34
C ALA A 604 37.83 -17.27 21.54
N LEU A 605 36.96 -16.31 21.92
CA LEU A 605 36.05 -16.42 23.08
C LEU A 605 34.76 -17.18 22.76
N VAL A 606 34.40 -17.26 21.48
CA VAL A 606 33.37 -18.14 20.94
C VAL A 606 34.05 -19.05 19.88
N SER A 607 33.49 -20.22 19.61
CA SER A 607 34.01 -21.11 18.57
C SER A 607 34.18 -20.35 17.24
N PRO A 608 35.26 -20.58 16.46
CA PRO A 608 35.47 -19.94 15.15
C PRO A 608 34.24 -20.00 14.23
N PHE A 609 33.47 -21.08 14.37
CA PHE A 609 32.20 -21.28 13.69
C PHE A 609 31.15 -20.20 14.04
N VAL A 610 31.00 -19.85 15.32
CA VAL A 610 30.02 -18.83 15.75
C VAL A 610 30.46 -17.44 15.32
N ASP A 611 31.76 -17.17 15.32
CA ASP A 611 32.29 -15.93 14.75
C ASP A 611 31.90 -15.82 13.28
N GLU A 612 32.21 -16.81 12.44
CA GLU A 612 31.85 -16.76 11.02
C GLU A 612 30.33 -16.67 10.78
N LEU A 613 29.51 -17.32 11.62
CA LEU A 613 28.06 -17.18 11.62
C LEU A 613 27.62 -15.75 11.94
N LEU A 614 28.18 -15.13 12.98
CA LEU A 614 27.87 -13.76 13.35
C LEU A 614 28.25 -12.76 12.26
N ALA A 615 29.38 -12.97 11.56
CA ALA A 615 29.80 -12.12 10.45
C ALA A 615 28.88 -12.23 9.22
N SER A 616 28.31 -13.41 8.98
CA SER A 616 27.65 -13.74 7.70
C SER A 616 26.13 -13.87 7.79
N SER A 617 25.57 -13.91 9.01
CA SER A 617 24.14 -14.15 9.21
C SER A 617 23.29 -12.99 8.67
N PRO A 618 22.28 -13.27 7.81
CA PRO A 618 21.29 -12.28 7.40
C PRO A 618 20.19 -12.06 8.46
N LEU A 619 20.21 -12.83 9.55
CA LEU A 619 19.20 -12.82 10.61
C LEU A 619 19.82 -12.46 11.97
N PRO A 620 19.01 -11.98 12.93
CA PRO A 620 19.40 -11.90 14.33
C PRO A 620 19.93 -13.23 14.83
N VAL A 621 21.02 -13.20 15.61
CA VAL A 621 21.62 -14.39 16.20
C VAL A 621 21.51 -14.31 17.72
N VAL A 622 21.00 -15.39 18.31
CA VAL A 622 20.85 -15.57 19.76
C VAL A 622 21.84 -16.65 20.17
N ILE A 623 22.78 -16.28 21.03
CA ILE A 623 23.80 -17.20 21.54
C ILE A 623 23.53 -17.47 23.01
N ALA A 624 23.50 -18.73 23.44
CA ALA A 624 23.40 -19.07 24.84
C ALA A 624 24.58 -19.89 25.34
N ARG A 625 25.10 -19.53 26.52
CA ARG A 625 26.15 -20.25 27.25
C ARG A 625 25.67 -20.54 28.67
N ARG A 626 25.81 -21.78 29.12
CA ARG A 626 25.47 -22.20 30.49
C ARG A 626 26.51 -21.68 31.49
N GLY A 627 26.05 -21.35 32.70
CA GLY A 627 26.91 -20.88 33.78
C GLY A 627 27.94 -21.92 34.26
N ARG A 628 29.11 -21.47 34.74
CA ARG A 628 30.24 -22.35 35.13
C ARG A 628 29.95 -23.27 36.33
N ARG A 629 29.01 -22.92 37.20
CA ARG A 629 28.59 -23.70 38.38
C ARG A 629 27.26 -24.43 38.20
N ALA A 630 26.62 -24.32 37.02
CA ALA A 630 25.34 -24.97 36.81
C ALA A 630 25.54 -26.48 36.70
N ASP A 631 24.94 -27.24 37.61
CA ASP A 631 24.87 -28.70 37.51
C ASP A 631 24.24 -29.07 36.17
N VAL A 632 24.96 -29.84 35.36
CA VAL A 632 24.56 -30.23 34.00
C VAL A 632 23.23 -31.01 34.04
N ALA A 633 22.98 -31.75 35.11
CA ALA A 633 21.80 -32.60 35.29
C ALA A 633 20.57 -31.87 35.88
N ALA A 634 20.74 -30.68 36.46
CA ALA A 634 19.64 -29.96 37.10
C ALA A 634 18.71 -29.27 36.06
N PRO A 635 17.38 -29.26 36.28
CA PRO A 635 16.44 -28.50 35.46
C PRO A 635 16.80 -27.01 35.49
N LEU A 636 16.88 -26.39 34.31
CA LEU A 636 17.09 -24.94 34.20
C LEU A 636 15.85 -24.21 34.73
N SER A 637 15.94 -23.61 35.92
CA SER A 637 14.94 -22.68 36.47
C SER A 637 15.57 -21.31 36.67
N PHE A 638 15.22 -20.33 35.85
CA PHE A 638 15.65 -18.94 36.05
C PHE A 638 14.68 -18.27 37.02
N ARG A 639 15.16 -17.83 38.18
CA ARG A 639 14.38 -17.05 39.15
C ARG A 639 14.66 -15.56 39.01
N ARG A 640 15.89 -15.19 38.64
CA ARG A 640 16.34 -13.80 38.46
C ARG A 640 17.11 -13.64 37.15
N ILE A 641 16.63 -12.72 36.31
CA ILE A 641 17.20 -12.43 34.99
C ILE A 641 17.71 -10.99 34.98
N LEU A 642 19.01 -10.80 34.82
CA LEU A 642 19.62 -9.47 34.70
C LEU A 642 19.70 -9.07 33.23
N VAL A 643 19.23 -7.86 32.92
CA VAL A 643 19.36 -7.26 31.59
C VAL A 643 19.84 -5.80 31.71
N PRO A 644 20.94 -5.44 31.03
CA PRO A 644 21.38 -4.05 31.00
C PRO A 644 20.40 -3.17 30.22
N ALA A 645 20.10 -1.99 30.75
CA ALA A 645 19.41 -0.94 30.02
C ALA A 645 20.40 -0.12 29.21
N ALA A 646 20.39 -0.33 27.89
CA ALA A 646 21.18 0.44 26.94
C ALA A 646 20.25 1.00 25.86
N GLY A 647 20.42 2.28 25.50
CA GLY A 647 19.62 2.97 24.47
C GLY A 647 19.89 2.53 23.03
N LYS A 648 20.31 1.28 22.81
CA LYS A 648 20.66 0.72 21.50
C LYS A 648 19.68 -0.36 21.06
N PRO A 649 19.48 -0.57 19.74
CA PRO A 649 18.56 -1.59 19.23
C PRO A 649 18.87 -3.02 19.73
N THR A 650 20.15 -3.38 19.84
CA THR A 650 20.62 -4.68 20.36
C THR A 650 20.28 -4.84 21.84
N GLY A 651 20.45 -3.79 22.64
CA GLY A 651 20.04 -3.75 24.04
C GLY A 651 18.53 -3.91 24.21
N ARG A 652 17.73 -3.22 23.38
CA ARG A 652 16.27 -3.36 23.38
C ARG A 652 15.82 -4.77 22.97
N ALA A 653 16.50 -5.40 22.00
CA ALA A 653 16.24 -6.78 21.63
C ALA A 653 16.57 -7.76 22.78
N ALA A 654 17.66 -7.54 23.51
CA ALA A 654 18.00 -8.30 24.71
C ALA A 654 16.97 -8.12 25.84
N GLN A 655 16.46 -6.90 26.05
CA GLN A 655 15.36 -6.62 26.99
C GLN A 655 14.09 -7.37 26.61
N GLU A 656 13.73 -7.41 25.33
CA GLU A 656 12.56 -8.15 24.87
C GLU A 656 12.68 -9.66 25.20
N VAL A 657 13.84 -10.26 24.96
CA VAL A 657 14.12 -11.66 25.34
C VAL A 657 14.02 -11.84 26.86
N ALA A 658 14.68 -10.98 27.64
CA ALA A 658 14.71 -11.07 29.09
C ALA A 658 13.31 -10.96 29.72
N PHE A 659 12.50 -10.00 29.27
CA PHE A 659 11.17 -9.77 29.82
C PHE A 659 10.18 -10.87 29.41
N ARG A 660 10.25 -11.38 28.18
CA ARG A 660 9.42 -12.51 27.76
C ARG A 660 9.76 -13.77 28.56
N LEU A 661 11.06 -14.05 28.75
CA LEU A 661 11.51 -15.13 29.64
C LEU A 661 10.99 -14.94 31.06
N ALA A 662 11.16 -13.74 31.62
CA ALA A 662 10.74 -13.43 32.99
C ALA A 662 9.24 -13.67 33.20
N ARG A 663 8.40 -13.15 32.29
CA ARG A 663 6.96 -13.40 32.33
C ARG A 663 6.62 -14.88 32.25
N GLN A 664 7.21 -15.60 31.29
CA GLN A 664 6.84 -16.98 31.01
C GLN A 664 7.30 -17.96 32.08
N LEU A 665 8.45 -17.67 32.72
CA LEU A 665 9.01 -18.50 33.79
C LEU A 665 8.58 -18.04 35.19
N GLY A 666 7.81 -16.94 35.30
CA GLY A 666 7.53 -16.32 36.59
C GLY A 666 8.79 -15.78 37.30
N ALA A 667 9.85 -15.50 36.54
CA ALA A 667 11.10 -14.96 37.06
C ALA A 667 10.99 -13.45 37.27
N ARG A 668 11.85 -12.89 38.13
CA ARG A 668 12.01 -11.44 38.26
C ARG A 668 13.08 -10.94 37.31
N ALA A 669 12.73 -9.96 36.48
CA ALA A 669 13.70 -9.22 35.69
C ALA A 669 14.36 -8.12 36.53
N LEU A 670 15.68 -8.00 36.46
CA LEU A 670 16.45 -6.92 37.05
C LEU A 670 17.04 -6.09 35.90
N ILE A 671 16.54 -4.87 35.78
CA ILE A 671 17.02 -3.88 34.80
C ILE A 671 18.19 -3.14 35.44
N ALA A 672 19.36 -3.15 34.83
CA ALA A 672 20.53 -2.45 35.35
C ALA A 672 21.06 -1.41 34.39
N HIS A 673 21.29 -0.20 34.86
CA HIS A 673 22.06 0.80 34.13
C HIS A 673 23.30 1.17 34.93
N VAL A 674 24.48 1.16 34.30
CA VAL A 674 25.73 1.53 34.96
C VAL A 674 26.19 2.88 34.43
N VAL A 675 26.20 3.88 35.32
CA VAL A 675 26.77 5.19 35.05
C VAL A 675 28.27 5.13 35.34
N THR A 676 29.08 5.27 34.28
CA THR A 676 30.53 5.25 34.42
C THR A 676 31.04 6.54 35.03
N THR A 677 31.60 6.47 36.23
CA THR A 677 32.29 7.61 36.86
C THR A 677 33.78 7.53 36.56
N PRO A 678 34.42 8.60 36.07
CA PRO A 678 35.87 8.61 35.90
C PRO A 678 36.55 8.39 37.26
N THR A 679 37.65 7.63 37.27
CA THR A 679 38.49 7.45 38.46
C THR A 679 38.87 8.83 38.98
N PRO A 680 38.70 9.13 40.28
CA PRO A 680 39.08 10.43 40.81
C PRO A 680 40.58 10.63 40.61
N ARG A 681 40.97 11.42 39.60
CA ARG A 681 42.33 11.94 39.55
C ARG A 681 42.47 12.82 40.80
N ARG A 682 43.56 12.65 41.56
CA ARG A 682 43.97 13.62 42.58
C ARG A 682 44.23 14.96 41.88
N VAL A 683 43.18 15.73 41.61
CA VAL A 683 43.24 17.07 41.03
C VAL A 683 42.53 18.00 42.00
N LEU A 684 43.18 19.13 42.23
CA LEU A 684 42.83 20.19 43.18
C LEU A 684 41.33 20.51 43.21
N SER A 685 40.86 20.93 44.38
CA SER A 685 39.49 21.27 44.78
C SER A 685 38.75 22.33 43.92
N LEU A 686 39.31 22.74 42.78
CA LEU A 686 38.79 23.79 41.90
C LEU A 686 37.72 23.31 40.90
N PHE A 687 37.57 22.01 40.65
CA PHE A 687 36.63 21.47 39.64
C PHE A 687 35.42 20.69 40.21
N ARG A 688 35.25 20.65 41.55
CA ARG A 688 34.22 19.82 42.22
C ARG A 688 32.79 20.12 41.72
N ARG A 689 32.50 21.38 41.37
CA ARG A 689 31.18 21.83 40.92
C ARG A 689 30.83 21.37 39.49
N GLU A 690 31.80 21.30 38.58
CA GLU A 690 31.58 20.78 37.23
C GLU A 690 31.39 19.26 37.21
N ASP A 691 32.07 18.53 38.11
CA ASP A 691 31.93 17.08 38.24
C ASP A 691 30.57 16.68 38.84
N ASP A 692 30.06 17.45 39.80
CA ASP A 692 28.72 17.25 40.38
C ASP A 692 27.60 17.53 39.35
N GLU A 693 27.72 18.57 38.51
CA GLU A 693 26.76 18.88 37.44
C GLU A 693 26.76 17.81 36.33
N ARG A 694 27.94 17.31 35.91
CA ARG A 694 28.05 16.21 34.94
C ARG A 694 27.45 14.91 35.47
N ARG A 695 27.63 14.63 36.77
CA ARG A 695 27.06 13.45 37.42
C ARG A 695 25.54 13.53 37.48
N ALA A 696 24.98 14.68 37.85
CA ALA A 696 23.53 14.89 37.85
C ALA A 696 22.91 14.71 36.45
N ALA A 697 23.55 15.23 35.40
CA ALA A 697 23.10 15.02 34.02
C ALA A 697 23.18 13.55 33.57
N ALA A 698 24.21 12.81 33.99
CA ALA A 698 24.34 11.39 33.69
C ALA A 698 23.30 10.53 34.43
N GLU A 699 22.97 10.88 35.67
CA GLU A 699 21.90 10.26 36.46
C GLU A 699 20.52 10.50 35.81
N GLU A 700 20.24 11.72 35.32
CA GLU A 700 18.99 12.03 34.61
C GLU A 700 18.83 11.19 33.31
N VAL A 701 19.90 11.02 32.54
CA VAL A 701 19.88 10.16 31.35
C VAL A 701 19.68 8.69 31.74
N ALA A 702 20.34 8.25 32.80
CA ALA A 702 20.20 6.89 33.31
C ALA A 702 18.75 6.57 33.72
N GLU A 703 18.08 7.51 34.41
CA GLU A 703 16.68 7.38 34.79
C GLU A 703 15.78 7.22 33.57
N ARG A 704 15.96 8.04 32.51
CA ARG A 704 15.17 7.91 31.28
C ARG A 704 15.37 6.56 30.59
N VAL A 705 16.62 6.11 30.47
CA VAL A 705 16.96 4.82 29.83
C VAL A 705 16.38 3.64 30.61
N VAL A 706 16.38 3.71 31.94
CA VAL A 706 15.76 2.71 32.80
C VAL A 706 14.24 2.75 32.70
N GLU A 707 13.63 3.93 32.65
CA GLU A 707 12.18 4.08 32.56
C GLU A 707 11.63 3.55 31.22
N GLU A 708 12.32 3.79 30.11
CA GLU A 708 11.98 3.16 28.83
C GLU A 708 11.98 1.62 28.92
N ALA A 709 12.96 1.04 29.61
CA ALA A 709 13.04 -0.39 29.83
C ALA A 709 11.92 -0.91 30.76
N ARG A 710 11.51 -0.13 31.78
CA ARG A 710 10.36 -0.45 32.64
C ARG A 710 9.04 -0.44 31.89
N VAL A 711 8.84 0.56 31.02
CA VAL A 711 7.66 0.62 30.14
C VAL A 711 7.59 -0.61 29.25
N LEU A 712 8.70 -1.03 28.65
CA LEU A 712 8.76 -2.24 27.84
C LEU A 712 8.46 -3.51 28.66
N ALA A 713 8.99 -3.63 29.88
CA ALA A 713 8.68 -4.74 30.78
C ALA A 713 7.19 -4.80 31.13
N ALA A 714 6.56 -3.66 31.43
CA ALA A 714 5.14 -3.57 31.72
C ALA A 714 4.27 -3.95 30.51
N GLN A 715 4.62 -3.47 29.31
CA GLN A 715 3.95 -3.84 28.05
C GLN A 715 4.02 -5.35 27.78
N LEU A 716 5.17 -5.97 28.12
CA LEU A 716 5.36 -7.41 27.99
C LEU A 716 4.81 -8.19 29.18
N GLY A 717 4.30 -7.54 30.23
CA GLY A 717 3.73 -8.18 31.42
C GLY A 717 4.75 -8.88 32.32
N ALA A 718 6.00 -8.43 32.32
CA ALA A 718 7.07 -8.97 33.16
C ALA A 718 7.17 -8.22 34.50
N GLN A 719 7.44 -8.95 35.59
CA GLN A 719 7.80 -8.34 36.87
C GLN A 719 9.26 -7.87 36.80
N ALA A 720 9.47 -6.55 36.79
CA ALA A 720 10.80 -5.96 36.68
C ALA A 720 11.11 -4.99 37.82
N GLU A 721 12.30 -5.13 38.39
CA GLU A 721 12.92 -4.15 39.28
C GLU A 721 14.02 -3.42 38.48
N ALA A 722 14.33 -2.18 38.84
CA ALA A 722 15.40 -1.46 38.16
C ALA A 722 16.37 -0.80 39.12
N GLU A 723 17.65 -0.79 38.73
CA GLU A 723 18.75 -0.35 39.56
C GLU A 723 19.79 0.42 38.74
N ILE A 724 20.15 1.62 39.21
CA ILE A 724 21.21 2.43 38.63
C ILE A 724 22.44 2.26 39.52
N ARG A 725 23.56 1.84 38.93
CA ARG A 725 24.84 1.63 39.63
C ARG A 725 25.89 2.59 39.13
N LEU A 726 26.73 3.06 40.05
CA LEU A 726 27.91 3.83 39.73
C LEU A 726 29.11 2.87 39.72
N GLY A 727 29.94 2.95 38.70
CA GLY A 727 31.10 2.09 38.58
C GLY A 727 32.16 2.65 37.65
N VAL A 728 33.40 2.19 37.79
CA VAL A 728 34.50 2.55 36.87
C VAL A 728 34.43 1.73 35.59
N SER A 729 33.78 0.57 35.64
CA SER A 729 33.66 -0.41 34.56
C SER A 729 32.25 -0.99 34.55
N VAL A 730 31.56 -0.89 33.40
CA VAL A 730 30.21 -1.43 33.21
C VAL A 730 30.17 -2.95 33.41
N PRO A 731 31.09 -3.74 32.80
CA PRO A 731 31.12 -5.18 33.03
C PRO A 731 31.32 -5.58 34.49
N ASP A 732 32.24 -4.93 35.20
CA ASP A 732 32.53 -5.26 36.60
C ASP A 732 31.35 -4.96 37.51
N ALA A 733 30.69 -3.82 37.29
CA ALA A 733 29.50 -3.44 38.04
C ALA A 733 28.33 -4.42 37.79
N LEU A 734 28.15 -4.89 36.55
CA LEU A 734 27.15 -5.90 36.22
C LEU A 734 27.46 -7.26 36.84
N LEU A 735 28.73 -7.69 36.88
CA LEU A 735 29.12 -8.93 37.55
C LEU A 735 28.96 -8.85 39.07
N ALA A 736 29.31 -7.71 39.67
CA ALA A 736 29.08 -7.47 41.09
C ALA A 736 27.59 -7.55 41.42
N LEU A 737 26.75 -6.85 40.64
CA LEU A 737 25.30 -6.88 40.79
C LEU A 737 24.72 -8.29 40.60
N ALA A 738 25.23 -9.04 39.61
CA ALA A 738 24.81 -10.42 39.37
C ALA A 738 25.07 -11.33 40.58
N ARG A 739 26.23 -11.16 41.26
CA ARG A 739 26.56 -11.89 42.49
C ARG A 739 25.70 -11.44 43.67
N GLU A 740 25.62 -10.13 43.91
CA GLU A 740 24.84 -9.54 45.02
C GLU A 740 23.37 -9.95 44.97
N ARG A 741 22.80 -9.99 43.76
CA ARG A 741 21.39 -10.31 43.54
C ARG A 741 21.17 -11.77 43.17
N ALA A 742 22.18 -12.64 43.25
CA ALA A 742 22.10 -14.06 42.91
C ALA A 742 21.36 -14.31 41.58
N VAL A 743 21.86 -13.71 40.51
CA VAL A 743 21.27 -13.77 39.17
C VAL A 743 21.58 -15.12 38.51
N ASP A 744 20.57 -15.74 37.91
CA ASP A 744 20.70 -17.04 37.24
C ASP A 744 21.06 -16.90 35.75
N LEU A 745 20.55 -15.82 35.13
CA LEU A 745 20.68 -15.54 33.71
C LEU A 745 21.00 -14.06 33.46
N LEU A 746 22.05 -13.82 32.68
CA LEU A 746 22.42 -12.51 32.16
C LEU A 746 22.07 -12.43 30.67
N VAL A 747 21.23 -11.48 30.27
CA VAL A 747 20.84 -11.27 28.86
C VAL A 747 21.47 -9.98 28.35
N LEU A 748 22.30 -10.07 27.31
CA LEU A 748 23.12 -8.98 26.80
C LEU A 748 22.81 -8.71 25.33
N GLY A 749 22.72 -7.44 24.97
CA GLY A 749 22.76 -7.01 23.57
C GLY A 749 24.19 -6.74 23.15
N ALA A 750 24.61 -7.23 21.98
CA ALA A 750 25.94 -6.97 21.45
C ALA A 750 25.88 -6.40 20.04
N ASP A 751 26.57 -5.28 19.84
CA ASP A 751 26.75 -4.68 18.53
C ASP A 751 27.94 -5.34 17.83
N LEU A 752 27.68 -6.02 16.72
CA LEU A 752 28.73 -6.63 15.92
C LEU A 752 29.58 -5.54 15.26
N ARG A 753 30.88 -5.55 15.55
CA ARG A 753 31.88 -4.75 14.84
C ARG A 753 32.81 -5.69 14.08
N SER A 754 33.29 -5.26 12.93
CA SER A 754 34.38 -5.97 12.24
C SER A 754 35.70 -5.30 12.63
N PHE A 755 36.61 -6.07 13.24
CA PHE A 755 37.97 -5.62 13.51
C PHE A 755 38.93 -6.68 12.95
N SER A 756 39.86 -6.27 12.08
CA SER A 756 40.82 -7.18 11.41
C SER A 756 40.20 -8.36 10.64
N GLY A 757 38.96 -8.23 10.16
CA GLY A 757 38.25 -9.29 9.42
C GLY A 757 37.55 -10.33 10.30
N ARG A 758 37.54 -10.15 11.63
CA ARG A 758 36.78 -10.98 12.57
C ARG A 758 35.64 -10.18 13.21
N PRO A 759 34.47 -10.80 13.44
CA PRO A 759 33.41 -10.20 14.20
C PRO A 759 33.81 -10.09 15.67
N PHE A 760 33.44 -8.97 16.27
CA PHE A 760 33.80 -8.61 17.64
C PHE A 760 32.53 -8.16 18.36
N LEU A 761 32.23 -8.79 19.50
CA LEU A 761 31.02 -8.52 20.30
C LEU A 761 31.20 -7.31 21.23
N GLY A 762 32.43 -6.80 21.34
CA GLY A 762 32.80 -5.71 22.24
C GLY A 762 33.45 -6.24 23.52
N HIS A 763 34.54 -5.57 23.95
CA HIS A 763 35.33 -5.98 25.12
C HIS A 763 34.48 -6.23 26.37
N GLY A 764 33.45 -5.42 26.60
CA GLY A 764 32.59 -5.57 27.77
C GLY A 764 31.70 -6.82 27.74
N VAL A 765 31.10 -7.14 26.58
CA VAL A 765 30.26 -8.34 26.43
C VAL A 765 31.12 -9.59 26.50
N GLU A 766 32.27 -9.57 25.85
CA GLU A 766 33.26 -10.65 25.87
C GLU A 766 33.78 -10.91 27.29
N TYR A 767 34.11 -9.86 28.05
CA TYR A 767 34.51 -9.98 29.45
C TYR A 767 33.38 -10.55 30.33
N LEU A 768 32.13 -10.08 30.15
CA LEU A 768 30.97 -10.64 30.85
C LEU A 768 30.76 -12.12 30.50
N LEU A 769 30.88 -12.48 29.23
CA LEU A 769 30.76 -13.87 28.79
C LEU A 769 31.83 -14.74 29.43
N GLU A 770 33.06 -14.25 29.59
CA GLU A 770 34.18 -15.00 30.16
C GLU A 770 34.10 -15.15 31.69
N GLN A 771 33.73 -14.08 32.38
CA GLN A 771 33.81 -13.98 33.85
C GLN A 771 32.49 -14.29 34.56
N SER A 772 31.36 -14.33 33.84
CA SER A 772 30.06 -14.64 34.44
C SER A 772 29.97 -16.10 34.91
N GLU A 773 29.60 -16.27 36.19
CA GLU A 773 29.24 -17.56 36.77
C GLU A 773 27.82 -17.99 36.38
N SER A 774 26.93 -17.02 36.13
CA SER A 774 25.56 -17.21 35.66
C SER A 774 25.53 -17.64 34.18
N SER A 775 24.40 -18.20 33.75
CA SER A 775 24.18 -18.44 32.32
C SER A 775 24.09 -17.10 31.58
N VAL A 776 24.57 -17.06 30.33
CA VAL A 776 24.63 -15.83 29.53
C VAL A 776 23.90 -16.05 28.21
N VAL A 777 23.07 -15.08 27.82
CA VAL A 777 22.46 -14.99 26.50
C VAL A 777 22.93 -13.72 25.84
N ILE A 778 23.39 -13.82 24.60
CA ILE A 778 23.80 -12.70 23.78
C ILE A 778 22.86 -12.59 22.59
N VAL A 779 22.32 -11.40 22.37
CA VAL A 779 21.47 -11.08 21.22
C VAL A 779 22.22 -10.13 20.31
N THR A 780 22.42 -10.54 19.06
CA THR A 780 23.03 -9.71 18.02
C THR A 780 22.02 -9.45 16.91
N LEU A 781 22.16 -8.29 16.27
CA LEU A 781 21.37 -7.90 15.11
C LEU A 781 22.32 -7.69 13.92
N PRO A 782 21.94 -8.13 12.71
CA PRO A 782 22.77 -7.91 11.54
C PRO A 782 22.82 -6.41 11.17
N PRO A 783 23.86 -5.95 10.45
CA PRO A 783 23.98 -4.56 10.03
C PRO A 783 22.74 -4.09 9.24
N GLY A 784 22.22 -2.91 9.58
CA GLY A 784 21.03 -2.35 8.92
C GLY A 784 19.68 -2.91 9.39
N TRP A 785 19.67 -3.81 10.39
CA TRP A 785 18.44 -4.32 10.99
C TRP A 785 17.76 -3.25 11.87
N ASN A 786 16.92 -2.41 11.27
CA ASN A 786 16.08 -1.45 11.97
C ASN A 786 14.64 -1.98 12.07
N GLY A 787 13.99 -1.77 13.21
CA GLY A 787 12.62 -2.25 13.49
C GLY A 787 11.53 -1.76 12.53
N SER A 788 11.85 -0.89 11.56
CA SER A 788 10.91 -0.24 10.66
C SER A 788 10.64 -0.97 9.34
N SER A 789 11.39 -2.02 8.99
CA SER A 789 11.36 -2.61 7.63
C SER A 789 10.16 -3.52 7.28
N ARG A 790 9.01 -3.36 7.93
CA ARG A 790 7.74 -4.03 7.54
C ARG A 790 6.54 -3.08 7.40
N ALA A 791 6.74 -1.76 7.51
CA ALA A 791 5.72 -0.79 7.10
C ALA A 791 5.79 -0.63 5.57
N GLY A 792 5.36 -1.66 4.85
CA GLY A 792 5.22 -1.69 3.39
C GLY A 792 4.04 -2.55 3.02
#